data_AF-A0A932KGY2-F1
#
_entry.id   AF-A0A932KGY2-F1
#
_cell.length_a   1.000
_cell.length_b   1.000
_cell.length_c   1.000
_cell.angle_alpha   90.00
_cell.angle_beta   90.00
_cell.angle_gamma   90.00
#
_symmetry.space_group_name_H-M   'P 1'
#
loop_
_entity.id
_entity.type
_entity.pdbx_description
1 polymer ?
#
loop_
_entity_poly.entity_id
_entity_poly.type
_entity_poly.pdbx_seq_one_letter_code
_entity_poly.pdbx_strand_id
1 'polypeptide(L)'
;MNSALLVILCLISLSACAIQEGIQGGDPRITGLHHDLKVRLEPASQQLAAEDVVTLNAQGTISFALGGQFTVTRLSLDGKDLPVKPSEESKGISTWRLELDGPASHHTLWLSYHGQLQPLDTRLDHREVLGFIPAMADTQGSYLPASGYQPSWYPRFDTDAFTYSVSLDLPAEQRGLVPGRLVKEDLQQGRYQARFEFKQPAEGIDLLAGPYQIKEIMHDGLRLRTYFHPEIAALADDYLNSISAYLDRYKKTIGPYPFSEFSIVSSPLPTGFGMPTLTYLGISVLRLPFIRTTSLGHEILHNWWGNGVYIDLIHGNWAEGLTTFMADYAYKEQEGPDDARAMRLQWLRDFAAIPPGQDQPLSRFAFRSHNTSEIVGYHKSAYIFLMLRDRIGKPAFDRALRNFWKEKQFQTASWKDLQRAFETSSGENLDIFFEQWIVRAGAPQLNAVYLKAEPKPGGAYLASFTLTQSAPAYALRVPVTLKTQTGTVERLVELNETEQPYTLELDAQPLTLSIDPDLRLFRRITDAEMPPLLRQVMTDPATITVVAGRDAALHKTAAELAGKLLDNTPRITDDSTALPSGQLLVIGTHDETAAFLQKHHLPAVPQQLAGDVQGRATAKGSTNVAGGRTPGATKGSARVWAARQKNGKIVVVVSAANTEALQALIRPLPHYGKESYLVFENSKVIERGVWPAEGKVWNFPAADK
;
A
#
# COMPACT_ATOMS: atom_id res chain seq x y z
N MET A 1 -6.15 -8.29 -20.25
CA MET A 1 -5.78 -9.14 -19.09
C MET A 1 -5.04 -8.26 -18.10
N ASN A 2 -5.44 -8.34 -16.83
CA ASN A 2 -4.72 -7.90 -15.60
C ASN A 2 -4.53 -6.40 -15.31
N SER A 3 -5.56 -5.80 -14.71
CA SER A 3 -5.45 -4.62 -13.85
C SER A 3 -6.02 -4.88 -12.43
N ALA A 4 -6.11 -6.13 -11.99
CA ALA A 4 -6.39 -6.43 -10.59
C ALA A 4 -5.07 -6.29 -9.83
N LEU A 5 -4.78 -5.05 -9.42
CA LEU A 5 -3.65 -4.69 -8.57
C LEU A 5 -3.62 -5.64 -7.36
N LEU A 6 -2.62 -6.52 -7.33
CA LEU A 6 -1.97 -6.78 -6.05
C LEU A 6 -1.28 -5.46 -5.71
N VAL A 7 -1.83 -4.71 -4.76
CA VAL A 7 -1.00 -3.77 -4.02
C VAL A 7 -0.05 -4.68 -3.26
N ILE A 8 1.18 -4.83 -3.78
CA ILE A 8 2.28 -5.23 -2.91
C ILE A 8 2.25 -4.17 -1.82
N LEU A 9 1.95 -4.59 -0.59
CA LEU A 9 2.16 -3.73 0.56
C LEU A 9 3.65 -3.48 0.62
N CYS A 10 4.10 -2.35 0.07
CA CYS A 10 5.40 -1.85 0.42
C CYS A 10 5.30 -1.30 1.82
N LEU A 11 6.03 -1.91 2.74
CA LEU A 11 6.49 -1.19 3.90
C LEU A 11 7.90 -0.73 3.56
N ILE A 12 8.11 0.60 3.58
CA ILE A 12 9.43 1.12 3.88
C ILE A 12 9.88 0.43 5.17
N SER A 13 11.10 -0.10 5.22
CA SER A 13 11.66 -0.69 6.43
C SER A 13 11.74 0.38 7.52
N LEU A 14 10.65 0.54 8.29
CA LEU A 14 10.54 1.56 9.31
C LEU A 14 11.17 1.04 10.61
N SER A 15 12.28 1.65 10.99
CA SER A 15 12.87 1.53 12.32
C SER A 15 12.49 2.74 13.18
N ALA A 16 11.21 3.05 13.33
CA ALA A 16 10.72 4.02 14.31
C ALA A 16 9.20 3.91 14.47
N CYS A 17 8.68 4.00 15.70
CA CYS A 17 7.25 3.80 15.96
C CYS A 17 6.95 3.28 17.38
N ALA A 18 6.20 3.97 18.23
CA ALA A 18 5.49 3.49 19.44
C ALA A 18 6.27 2.83 20.61
N ILE A 19 6.81 3.69 21.50
CA ILE A 19 6.21 3.80 22.84
C ILE A 19 5.57 5.20 22.96
N GLN A 20 4.37 5.19 23.51
CA GLN A 20 3.58 6.35 23.89
C GLN A 20 4.14 6.90 25.22
N GLU A 21 4.24 8.23 25.30
CA GLU A 21 4.74 9.09 26.40
C GLU A 21 6.15 9.69 26.22
N GLY A 22 6.19 10.78 25.44
CA GLY A 22 7.29 11.75 25.45
C GLY A 22 8.52 11.32 24.66
N ILE A 23 9.19 12.31 24.07
CA ILE A 23 10.45 12.21 23.31
C ILE A 23 10.24 11.89 21.81
N GLN A 24 10.04 12.96 21.04
CA GLN A 24 10.69 13.07 19.73
C GLN A 24 12.18 13.31 19.96
N GLY A 25 13.00 12.69 19.10
CA GLY A 25 14.45 12.87 19.06
C GLY A 25 15.14 11.82 19.92
N GLY A 26 15.86 10.89 19.27
CA GLY A 26 16.84 10.06 19.95
C GLY A 26 17.79 10.95 20.77
N ASP A 27 18.41 10.38 21.79
CA ASP A 27 19.21 11.11 22.76
C ASP A 27 20.13 12.14 22.05
N PRO A 28 19.81 13.45 22.13
CA PRO A 28 20.51 14.47 21.35
C PRO A 28 21.97 14.63 21.81
N ARG A 29 22.32 14.00 22.93
CA ARG A 29 23.68 13.89 23.43
C ARG A 29 24.52 12.97 22.55
N ILE A 30 23.92 12.01 21.84
CA ILE A 30 24.61 11.07 20.95
C ILE A 30 24.62 11.61 19.51
N THR A 31 25.80 11.94 19.00
CA THR A 31 25.99 12.40 17.62
C THR A 31 27.15 11.69 16.94
N GLY A 32 27.17 11.68 15.61
CA GLY A 32 28.28 11.08 14.85
C GLY A 32 28.42 9.56 15.07
N LEU A 33 27.33 8.87 15.41
CA LEU A 33 27.32 7.43 15.61
C LEU A 33 27.70 6.71 14.30
N HIS A 34 28.71 5.85 14.37
CA HIS A 34 29.12 4.97 13.29
C HIS A 34 29.35 3.56 13.80
N HIS A 35 28.80 2.57 13.10
CA HIS A 35 29.08 1.15 13.32
C HIS A 35 30.10 0.65 12.28
N ASP A 36 31.19 0.00 12.70
CA ASP A 36 32.02 -0.85 11.82
C ASP A 36 31.86 -2.31 12.23
N LEU A 37 30.86 -2.95 11.63
CA LEU A 37 30.44 -4.31 11.93
C LEU A 37 31.20 -5.32 11.08
N LYS A 38 31.68 -6.38 11.73
CA LYS A 38 32.10 -7.63 11.07
C LYS A 38 31.15 -8.72 11.50
N VAL A 39 30.45 -9.31 10.54
CA VAL A 39 29.37 -10.28 10.78
C VAL A 39 29.72 -11.58 10.09
N ARG A 40 29.83 -12.64 10.88
CA ARG A 40 29.90 -14.01 10.39
C ARG A 40 28.55 -14.67 10.61
N LEU A 41 27.92 -15.09 9.53
CA LEU A 41 26.62 -15.75 9.54
C LEU A 41 26.77 -17.15 8.96
N GLU A 42 26.27 -18.16 9.68
CA GLU A 42 26.26 -19.57 9.27
C GLU A 42 24.80 -20.02 9.14
N PRO A 43 24.18 -19.91 7.94
CA PRO A 43 22.74 -20.13 7.80
C PRO A 43 22.27 -21.54 8.12
N ALA A 44 23.09 -22.56 7.83
CA ALA A 44 22.74 -23.96 8.10
C ALA A 44 22.61 -24.29 9.59
N SER A 45 23.40 -23.62 10.44
CA SER A 45 23.36 -23.80 11.91
C SER A 45 22.62 -22.67 12.63
N GLN A 46 22.08 -21.70 11.89
CA GLN A 46 21.46 -20.47 12.40
C GLN A 46 22.36 -19.69 13.38
N GLN A 47 23.69 -19.76 13.21
CA GLN A 47 24.62 -19.08 14.11
C GLN A 47 25.02 -17.74 13.53
N LEU A 48 25.03 -16.71 14.38
CA LEU A 48 25.62 -15.41 14.07
C LEU A 48 26.69 -15.10 15.10
N ALA A 49 27.84 -14.64 14.63
CA ALA A 49 28.87 -14.00 15.45
C ALA A 49 29.21 -12.64 14.85
N ALA A 50 29.37 -11.63 15.68
CA ALA A 50 29.70 -10.30 15.22
C ALA A 50 30.66 -9.58 16.16
N GLU A 51 31.50 -8.75 15.55
CA GLU A 51 32.31 -7.74 16.21
C GLU A 51 31.84 -6.37 15.72
N ASP A 52 31.71 -5.41 16.62
CA ASP A 52 31.34 -4.03 16.28
C ASP A 52 32.34 -3.06 16.92
N VAL A 53 32.80 -2.12 16.11
CA VAL A 53 33.52 -0.93 16.57
C VAL A 53 32.61 0.25 16.37
N VAL A 54 32.04 0.74 17.47
CA VAL A 54 31.13 1.87 17.47
C VAL A 54 31.88 3.13 17.86
N THR A 55 31.91 4.11 16.97
CA THR A 55 32.43 5.45 17.30
C THR A 55 31.26 6.41 17.45
N LEU A 56 31.27 7.25 18.48
CA LEU A 56 30.23 8.24 18.70
C LEU A 56 30.76 9.43 19.47
N ASN A 57 30.01 10.52 19.44
CA ASN A 57 30.18 11.63 20.35
C ASN A 57 29.06 11.67 21.37
N ALA A 58 29.38 11.67 22.66
CA ALA A 58 28.38 11.71 23.74
C ALA A 58 28.96 12.21 25.08
N GLN A 59 28.07 12.50 26.04
CA GLN A 59 28.41 12.87 27.41
C GLN A 59 27.41 12.27 28.41
N GLY A 60 27.89 11.97 29.63
CA GLY A 60 27.08 11.38 30.69
C GLY A 60 26.78 9.90 30.45
N THR A 61 25.64 9.43 30.93
CA THR A 61 25.21 8.04 30.73
C THR A 61 24.60 7.85 29.35
N ILE A 62 25.11 6.88 28.60
CA ILE A 62 24.50 6.38 27.37
C ILE A 62 24.01 4.94 27.55
N SER A 63 23.15 4.47 26.65
CA SER A 63 22.71 3.08 26.64
C SER A 63 22.69 2.52 25.23
N PHE A 64 22.96 1.22 25.13
CA PHE A 64 22.65 0.46 23.93
C PHE A 64 21.87 -0.81 24.29
N ALA A 65 21.06 -1.26 23.34
CA ALA A 65 20.26 -2.47 23.42
C ALA A 65 20.72 -3.49 22.36
N LEU A 66 20.71 -4.76 22.72
CA LEU A 66 20.95 -5.90 21.82
C LEU A 66 19.90 -6.96 22.08
N GLY A 67 19.69 -7.84 21.09
CA GLY A 67 18.78 -8.95 21.28
C GLY A 67 19.19 -9.91 22.38
N GLY A 68 18.24 -10.32 23.23
CA GLY A 68 18.48 -11.22 24.36
C GLY A 68 18.89 -12.63 23.94
N GLN A 69 18.75 -12.98 22.66
CA GLN A 69 19.33 -14.18 22.07
C GLN A 69 20.86 -14.10 21.85
N PHE A 70 21.46 -12.91 21.98
CA PHE A 70 22.89 -12.69 21.79
C PHE A 70 23.62 -12.60 23.13
N THR A 71 24.73 -13.33 23.23
CA THR A 71 25.64 -13.27 24.36
C THR A 71 26.83 -12.38 24.01
N VAL A 72 26.99 -11.28 24.75
CA VAL A 72 28.19 -10.44 24.68
C VAL A 72 29.35 -11.16 25.35
N THR A 73 30.44 -11.32 24.61
CA THR A 73 31.64 -12.05 25.04
C THR A 73 32.77 -11.11 25.45
N ARG A 74 32.82 -9.91 24.87
CA ARG A 74 33.73 -8.85 25.29
C ARG A 74 33.10 -7.50 24.98
N LEU A 75 33.34 -6.55 25.87
CA LEU A 75 32.86 -5.18 25.81
C LEU A 75 33.95 -4.28 26.38
N SER A 76 34.34 -3.25 25.65
CA SER A 76 35.29 -2.25 26.13
C SER A 76 34.94 -0.87 25.63
N LEU A 77 35.14 0.14 26.47
CA LEU A 77 34.94 1.55 26.15
C LEU A 77 36.28 2.27 26.28
N ASP A 78 36.71 2.95 25.21
CA ASP A 78 37.97 3.70 25.15
C ASP A 78 39.19 2.86 25.59
N GLY A 79 39.17 1.58 25.21
CA GLY A 79 40.21 0.60 25.54
C GLY A 79 40.15 0.02 26.96
N LYS A 80 39.19 0.45 27.80
CA LYS A 80 38.95 -0.13 29.12
C LYS A 80 37.87 -1.21 29.04
N ASP A 81 38.18 -2.42 29.51
CA ASP A 81 37.21 -3.51 29.55
C ASP A 81 36.05 -3.20 30.51
N LEU A 82 34.84 -3.56 30.11
CA LEU A 82 33.61 -3.36 30.86
C LEU A 82 32.93 -4.70 31.17
N PRO A 83 32.04 -4.75 32.18
CA PRO A 83 31.23 -5.93 32.43
C PRO A 83 30.36 -6.29 31.21
N VAL A 84 30.45 -7.54 30.76
CA VAL A 84 29.65 -8.03 29.63
C VAL A 84 28.18 -8.30 29.99
N LYS A 85 27.87 -8.41 31.30
CA LYS A 85 26.50 -8.64 31.77
C LYS A 85 25.65 -7.38 31.54
N PRO A 86 24.44 -7.49 30.97
CA PRO A 86 23.56 -6.35 30.78
C PRO A 86 23.13 -5.74 32.11
N SER A 87 22.85 -4.44 32.07
CA SER A 87 22.30 -3.68 33.20
C SER A 87 20.83 -3.99 33.43
N GLU A 88 20.10 -4.34 32.38
CA GLU A 88 18.67 -4.66 32.42
C GLU A 88 18.34 -5.67 31.31
N GLU A 89 17.41 -6.58 31.60
CA GLU A 89 16.82 -7.49 30.62
C GLU A 89 15.30 -7.44 30.73
N SER A 90 14.63 -7.11 29.62
CA SER A 90 13.18 -6.97 29.59
C SER A 90 12.64 -7.32 28.22
N LYS A 91 11.58 -8.15 28.19
CA LYS A 91 10.88 -8.56 26.95
C LYS A 91 11.82 -9.08 25.84
N GLY A 92 12.86 -9.82 26.23
CA GLY A 92 13.83 -10.40 25.29
C GLY A 92 14.87 -9.41 24.75
N ILE A 93 14.98 -8.21 25.33
CA ILE A 93 16.01 -7.21 25.02
C ILE A 93 16.97 -7.12 26.19
N SER A 94 18.27 -7.12 25.91
CA SER A 94 19.34 -6.88 26.88
C SER A 94 19.87 -5.46 26.67
N THR A 95 19.99 -4.69 27.75
CA THR A 95 20.40 -3.28 27.73
C THR A 95 21.62 -3.05 28.60
N TRP A 96 22.61 -2.33 28.08
CA TRP A 96 23.81 -1.91 28.80
C TRP A 96 23.78 -0.40 29.02
N ARG A 97 23.92 0.05 30.26
CA ARG A 97 24.12 1.45 30.63
C ARG A 97 25.61 1.70 30.82
N LEU A 98 26.14 2.68 30.09
CA LEU A 98 27.57 3.01 30.10
C LEU A 98 27.74 4.43 30.63
N GLU A 99 28.62 4.58 31.62
CA GLU A 99 29.07 5.88 32.11
C GLU A 99 30.27 6.35 31.27
N LEU A 100 30.15 7.52 30.66
CA LEU A 100 31.22 8.12 29.87
C LEU A 100 32.09 9.02 30.78
N ASP A 101 33.32 8.60 31.05
CA ASP A 101 34.25 9.35 31.90
C ASP A 101 34.93 10.51 31.14
N GLY A 102 34.95 11.69 31.77
CA GLY A 102 35.84 12.80 31.40
C GLY A 102 35.27 13.85 30.43
N PRO A 103 36.08 14.86 30.05
CA PRO A 103 35.66 15.95 29.17
C PRO A 103 35.68 15.56 27.68
N ALA A 104 36.08 14.32 27.36
CA ALA A 104 36.13 13.83 26.00
C ALA A 104 34.71 13.76 25.44
N SER A 105 34.49 14.35 24.28
CA SER A 105 33.22 14.28 23.58
C SER A 105 33.17 13.11 22.59
N HIS A 106 34.26 12.34 22.42
CA HIS A 106 34.38 11.27 21.41
C HIS A 106 34.80 9.97 22.08
N HIS A 107 34.08 8.89 21.77
CA HIS A 107 34.24 7.58 22.39
C HIS A 107 34.28 6.47 21.34
N THR A 108 35.03 5.42 21.66
CA THR A 108 35.06 4.16 20.90
C THR A 108 34.62 3.02 21.78
N LEU A 109 33.47 2.43 21.46
CA LEU A 109 32.98 1.19 22.05
C LEU A 109 33.37 0.03 21.13
N TRP A 110 33.98 -1.00 21.71
CA TRP A 110 34.24 -2.26 21.03
C TRP A 110 33.42 -3.35 21.70
N LEU A 111 32.73 -4.17 20.92
CA LEU A 111 32.02 -5.33 21.44
C LEU A 111 32.11 -6.55 20.50
N SER A 112 32.09 -7.74 21.10
CA SER A 112 31.93 -9.00 20.36
C SER A 112 30.82 -9.84 20.97
N TYR A 113 29.99 -10.43 20.12
CA TYR A 113 28.81 -11.17 20.55
C TYR A 113 28.50 -12.30 19.56
N HIS A 114 27.78 -13.30 20.06
CA HIS A 114 27.27 -14.38 19.22
C HIS A 114 25.90 -14.82 19.71
N GLY A 115 25.14 -15.48 18.86
CA GLY A 115 23.81 -15.97 19.20
C GLY A 115 23.24 -16.88 18.13
N GLN A 116 22.12 -17.51 18.48
CA GLN A 116 21.36 -18.36 17.57
C GLN A 116 20.14 -17.60 17.06
N LEU A 117 19.97 -17.61 15.74
CA LEU A 117 18.84 -17.03 15.02
C LEU A 117 17.68 -18.02 14.93
N GLN A 118 16.49 -17.51 14.63
CA GLN A 118 15.33 -18.38 14.42
C GLN A 118 15.46 -19.11 13.07
N PRO A 119 14.93 -20.34 12.94
CA PRO A 119 14.81 -20.99 11.63
C PRO A 119 13.84 -20.20 10.73
N LEU A 120 14.06 -20.25 9.42
CA LEU A 120 13.14 -19.67 8.45
C LEU A 120 11.76 -20.36 8.52
N ASP A 121 10.70 -19.59 8.73
CA ASP A 121 9.32 -20.09 8.66
C ASP A 121 8.66 -19.71 7.34
N THR A 122 8.69 -20.62 6.36
CA THR A 122 8.07 -20.42 5.04
C THR A 122 6.54 -20.50 5.04
N ARG A 123 5.92 -20.80 6.19
CA ARG A 123 4.47 -20.85 6.34
C ARG A 123 3.87 -19.47 6.61
N LEU A 124 4.70 -18.48 6.96
CA LEU A 124 4.25 -17.11 7.21
C LEU A 124 3.55 -16.55 5.99
N ASP A 125 2.37 -15.99 6.21
CA ASP A 125 1.64 -15.27 5.16
C ASP A 125 2.10 -13.81 5.04
N HIS A 126 1.56 -13.08 4.06
CA HIS A 126 1.89 -11.68 3.85
C HIS A 126 1.67 -10.82 5.11
N ARG A 127 0.58 -11.02 5.87
CA ARG A 127 0.25 -10.21 7.04
C ARG A 127 1.20 -10.48 8.19
N GLU A 128 1.59 -11.74 8.38
CA GLU A 128 2.58 -12.14 9.38
C GLU A 128 3.97 -11.60 9.02
N VAL A 129 4.34 -11.64 7.73
CA VAL A 129 5.60 -11.07 7.22
C VAL A 129 5.64 -9.56 7.35
N LEU A 130 4.54 -8.86 7.05
CA LEU A 130 4.39 -7.41 7.24
C LEU A 130 4.34 -7.00 8.71
N GLY A 131 3.99 -7.95 9.57
CA GLY A 131 4.08 -7.80 11.00
C GLY A 131 5.50 -8.05 11.50
N PHE A 132 5.59 -8.62 12.70
CA PHE A 132 6.86 -8.84 13.35
C PHE A 132 7.48 -10.18 12.91
N ILE A 133 8.56 -10.12 12.13
CA ILE A 133 9.38 -11.30 11.82
C ILE A 133 10.70 -11.28 12.60
N PRO A 134 11.07 -12.35 13.32
CA PRO A 134 12.34 -12.42 14.01
C PRO A 134 13.51 -12.44 13.03
N ALA A 135 14.71 -12.14 13.55
CA ALA A 135 15.95 -12.42 12.83
C ALA A 135 16.04 -13.93 12.54
N MET A 136 16.05 -14.29 11.27
CA MET A 136 15.98 -15.67 10.79
C MET A 136 17.16 -16.03 9.90
N ALA A 137 17.59 -17.28 9.97
CA ALA A 137 18.61 -17.80 9.07
C ALA A 137 18.30 -19.21 8.56
N ASP A 138 18.50 -19.40 7.26
CA ASP A 138 18.42 -20.67 6.56
C ASP A 138 19.25 -20.61 5.26
N THR A 139 19.72 -21.77 4.79
CA THR A 139 20.41 -21.92 3.50
C THR A 139 19.57 -21.47 2.30
N GLN A 140 18.23 -21.52 2.41
CA GLN A 140 17.30 -21.03 1.41
C GLN A 140 17.04 -19.53 1.51
N GLY A 141 17.49 -18.87 2.58
CA GLY A 141 17.33 -17.44 2.76
C GLY A 141 17.37 -17.06 4.23
N SER A 142 18.11 -15.99 4.52
CA SER A 142 18.27 -15.40 5.85
C SER A 142 17.88 -13.93 5.78
N TYR A 143 17.15 -13.48 6.80
CA TYR A 143 16.68 -12.11 6.91
C TYR A 143 16.78 -11.64 8.36
N LEU A 144 17.58 -10.62 8.58
CA LEU A 144 17.82 -10.00 9.87
C LEU A 144 17.33 -8.55 9.78
N PRO A 145 16.13 -8.25 10.29
CA PRO A 145 15.53 -6.92 10.13
C PRO A 145 16.25 -5.88 10.98
N ALA A 146 16.28 -4.64 10.49
CA ALA A 146 16.85 -3.49 11.19
C ALA A 146 16.21 -3.17 12.57
N SER A 147 14.97 -3.64 12.77
CA SER A 147 14.13 -3.61 13.98
C SER A 147 13.91 -2.25 14.66
N GLY A 148 12.65 -1.79 14.69
CA GLY A 148 12.15 -0.76 15.61
C GLY A 148 11.43 -1.28 16.87
N TYR A 149 11.08 -2.58 16.94
CA TYR A 149 10.25 -3.18 18.02
C TYR A 149 10.81 -4.48 18.61
N GLN A 150 11.84 -5.03 17.99
CA GLN A 150 12.40 -6.32 18.33
C GLN A 150 13.81 -6.21 18.90
N PRO A 151 14.28 -7.27 19.57
CA PRO A 151 15.65 -7.36 20.00
C PRO A 151 16.58 -7.36 18.76
N SER A 152 17.29 -6.24 18.55
CA SER A 152 18.11 -5.99 17.36
C SER A 152 19.26 -6.98 17.22
N TRP A 153 19.63 -7.32 15.98
CA TRP A 153 20.78 -8.17 15.69
C TRP A 153 22.12 -7.44 15.81
N TYR A 154 22.10 -6.11 15.92
CA TYR A 154 23.26 -5.24 16.17
C TYR A 154 22.97 -4.28 17.34
N PRO A 155 24.00 -3.72 18.00
CA PRO A 155 23.84 -2.77 19.09
C PRO A 155 23.05 -1.53 18.65
N ARG A 156 21.92 -1.25 19.31
CA ARG A 156 21.09 -0.08 19.04
C ARG A 156 21.27 0.97 20.11
N PHE A 157 21.64 2.17 19.70
CA PHE A 157 21.66 3.35 20.56
C PHE A 157 20.39 4.16 20.35
N ASP A 158 20.02 4.94 21.37
CA ASP A 158 18.91 5.89 21.28
C ASP A 158 19.36 7.12 20.46
N THR A 159 19.31 7.02 19.13
CA THR A 159 19.66 8.10 18.21
C THR A 159 18.73 8.06 16.99
N ASP A 160 18.50 9.22 16.38
CA ASP A 160 17.64 9.35 15.20
C ASP A 160 18.27 8.76 13.94
N ALA A 161 19.61 8.84 13.82
CA ALA A 161 20.31 8.31 12.65
C ALA A 161 21.78 8.03 12.92
N PHE A 162 22.34 7.13 12.11
CA PHE A 162 23.75 6.74 12.20
C PHE A 162 24.32 6.40 10.82
N THR A 163 25.63 6.17 10.76
CA THR A 163 26.29 5.65 9.55
C THR A 163 26.87 4.27 9.85
N TYR A 164 27.18 3.49 8.82
CA TYR A 164 27.79 2.17 9.07
C TYR A 164 28.68 1.67 7.94
N SER A 165 29.58 0.79 8.32
CA SER A 165 30.23 -0.18 7.45
C SER A 165 29.90 -1.58 7.95
N VAL A 166 29.59 -2.51 7.06
CA VAL A 166 29.31 -3.91 7.41
C VAL A 166 30.17 -4.82 6.54
N SER A 167 30.96 -5.67 7.17
CA SER A 167 31.73 -6.73 6.52
C SER A 167 31.07 -8.08 6.80
N LEU A 168 30.57 -8.73 5.76
CA LEU A 168 29.91 -10.02 5.82
C LEU A 168 30.92 -11.14 5.54
N ASP A 169 30.80 -12.23 6.30
CA ASP A 169 31.52 -13.49 6.11
C ASP A 169 30.53 -14.66 6.10
N LEU A 170 30.33 -15.28 4.94
CA LEU A 170 29.31 -16.29 4.67
C LEU A 170 29.92 -17.56 4.03
N PRO A 171 29.25 -18.72 4.09
CA PRO A 171 29.60 -19.87 3.27
C PRO A 171 29.67 -19.54 1.77
N ALA A 172 30.53 -20.22 1.00
CA ALA A 172 30.79 -19.90 -0.41
C ALA A 172 29.56 -19.99 -1.33
N GLU A 173 28.57 -20.80 -0.97
CA GLU A 173 27.29 -20.97 -1.67
C GLU A 173 26.28 -19.86 -1.37
N GLN A 174 26.55 -19.02 -0.38
CA GLN A 174 25.68 -17.92 0.02
C GLN A 174 26.20 -16.59 -0.52
N ARG A 175 25.28 -15.66 -0.76
CA ARG A 175 25.56 -14.26 -1.04
C ARG A 175 24.76 -13.43 -0.06
N GLY A 176 25.35 -12.34 0.43
CA GLY A 176 24.67 -11.44 1.35
C GLY A 176 24.91 -9.98 1.03
N LEU A 177 23.99 -9.16 1.50
CA LEU A 177 24.00 -7.72 1.37
C LEU A 177 23.28 -7.04 2.53
N VAL A 178 23.64 -5.79 2.74
CA VAL A 178 22.90 -4.78 3.52
C VAL A 178 22.67 -3.56 2.62
N PRO A 179 21.72 -2.66 2.93
CA PRO A 179 21.62 -1.38 2.24
C PRO A 179 22.96 -0.63 2.19
N GLY A 180 23.24 0.05 1.09
CA GLY A 180 24.44 0.88 0.93
C GLY A 180 25.29 0.51 -0.26
N ARG A 181 26.49 1.09 -0.30
CA ARG A 181 27.45 0.90 -1.38
C ARG A 181 28.30 -0.33 -1.13
N LEU A 182 28.33 -1.26 -2.08
CA LEU A 182 29.29 -2.36 -2.08
C LEU A 182 30.71 -1.83 -2.38
N VAL A 183 31.58 -1.92 -1.37
CA VAL A 183 32.99 -1.49 -1.41
C VAL A 183 33.86 -2.58 -2.00
N LYS A 184 33.69 -3.82 -1.54
CA LYS A 184 34.46 -4.98 -1.98
C LYS A 184 33.63 -6.24 -1.83
N GLU A 185 33.75 -7.17 -2.76
CA GLU A 185 33.28 -8.55 -2.64
C GLU A 185 34.36 -9.51 -3.12
N ASP A 186 34.43 -10.69 -2.52
CA ASP A 186 35.39 -11.72 -2.90
C ASP A 186 34.93 -13.11 -2.45
N LEU A 187 35.45 -14.15 -3.12
CA LEU A 187 35.35 -15.54 -2.71
C LEU A 187 36.76 -16.00 -2.33
N GLN A 188 37.09 -15.92 -1.04
CA GLN A 188 38.39 -16.33 -0.52
C GLN A 188 38.25 -17.46 0.47
N GLN A 189 39.20 -18.42 0.43
CA GLN A 189 39.29 -19.50 1.42
C GLN A 189 38.00 -20.32 1.59
N GLY A 190 37.23 -20.48 0.51
CA GLY A 190 35.95 -21.20 0.55
C GLY A 190 34.82 -20.46 1.28
N ARG A 191 34.92 -19.14 1.43
CA ARG A 191 33.89 -18.27 2.02
C ARG A 191 33.63 -17.05 1.14
N TYR A 192 32.40 -16.58 1.14
CA TYR A 192 32.01 -15.31 0.54
C TYR A 192 32.22 -14.18 1.53
N GLN A 193 32.96 -13.16 1.11
CA GLN A 193 33.22 -11.97 1.90
C GLN A 193 32.77 -10.72 1.14
N ALA A 194 32.05 -9.83 1.80
CA ALA A 194 31.65 -8.56 1.20
C ALA A 194 31.64 -7.42 2.21
N ARG A 195 32.08 -6.22 1.82
CA ARG A 195 32.02 -5.02 2.65
C ARG A 195 31.11 -3.99 2.00
N PHE A 196 30.14 -3.50 2.77
CA PHE A 196 29.21 -2.46 2.41
C PHE A 196 29.43 -1.22 3.28
N GLU A 197 29.12 -0.04 2.74
CA GLU A 197 29.22 1.24 3.43
C GLU A 197 27.97 2.09 3.17
N PHE A 198 27.40 2.65 4.24
CA PHE A 198 26.25 3.55 4.19
C PHE A 198 26.63 4.85 4.92
N LYS A 199 26.89 5.91 4.14
CA LYS A 199 27.34 7.22 4.65
C LYS A 199 26.22 8.20 4.92
N GLN A 200 25.04 7.93 4.37
CA GLN A 200 23.85 8.69 4.60
C GLN A 200 23.31 8.39 6.02
N PRO A 201 22.55 9.30 6.64
CA PRO A 201 21.80 9.00 7.86
C PRO A 201 20.98 7.71 7.68
N ALA A 202 21.25 6.67 8.44
CA ALA A 202 20.51 5.41 8.41
C ALA A 202 19.60 5.30 9.64
N GLU A 203 18.37 4.82 9.42
CA GLU A 203 17.46 4.47 10.51
C GLU A 203 17.65 3.02 10.97
N GLY A 204 18.39 2.20 10.20
CA GLY A 204 18.46 0.76 10.37
C GLY A 204 19.46 0.03 9.48
N ILE A 205 19.80 -1.21 9.86
CA ILE A 205 20.60 -2.14 9.04
C ILE A 205 19.81 -3.44 8.84
N ASP A 206 19.25 -3.62 7.66
CA ASP A 206 18.65 -4.89 7.24
C ASP A 206 19.71 -5.76 6.57
N LEU A 207 19.86 -7.01 7.01
CA LEU A 207 20.80 -7.96 6.42
C LEU A 207 20.04 -9.10 5.74
N LEU A 208 20.34 -9.32 4.47
CA LEU A 208 19.77 -10.37 3.66
C LEU A 208 20.88 -11.30 3.18
N ALA A 209 20.64 -12.61 3.24
CA ALA A 209 21.54 -13.59 2.65
C ALA A 209 20.75 -14.75 2.02
N GLY A 210 21.32 -15.41 1.02
CA GLY A 210 20.67 -16.53 0.34
C GLY A 210 21.53 -17.12 -0.77
N PRO A 211 21.05 -18.18 -1.44
CA PRO A 211 21.76 -18.88 -2.51
C PRO A 211 21.65 -18.12 -3.84
N TYR A 212 21.92 -16.81 -3.82
CA TYR A 212 21.63 -15.92 -4.93
C TYR A 212 22.59 -16.11 -6.11
N GLN A 213 22.01 -16.14 -7.31
CA GLN A 213 22.70 -15.84 -8.56
C GLN A 213 22.64 -14.33 -8.80
N ILE A 214 23.82 -13.70 -8.79
CA ILE A 214 23.93 -12.26 -8.98
C ILE A 214 24.07 -11.95 -10.47
N LYS A 215 23.29 -10.98 -10.94
CA LYS A 215 23.54 -10.29 -12.21
C LYS A 215 23.76 -8.81 -11.94
N GLU A 216 24.72 -8.22 -12.64
CA GLU A 216 25.12 -6.82 -12.47
C GLU A 216 25.17 -6.11 -13.84
N ILE A 217 24.73 -4.86 -13.86
CA ILE A 217 25.05 -3.89 -14.93
C ILE A 217 25.45 -2.55 -14.31
N MET A 218 26.16 -1.73 -15.09
CA MET A 218 26.36 -0.31 -14.80
C MET A 218 25.39 0.51 -15.66
N HIS A 219 24.64 1.42 -15.05
CA HIS A 219 23.72 2.33 -15.73
C HIS A 219 23.93 3.74 -15.21
N ASP A 220 24.39 4.65 -16.06
CA ASP A 220 24.64 6.06 -15.71
C ASP A 220 25.49 6.26 -14.43
N GLY A 221 26.53 5.44 -14.29
CA GLY A 221 27.42 5.44 -13.12
C GLY A 221 26.86 4.76 -11.87
N LEU A 222 25.61 4.28 -11.91
CA LEU A 222 24.99 3.48 -10.85
C LEU A 222 25.25 1.99 -11.08
N ARG A 223 25.61 1.28 -10.01
CA ARG A 223 25.68 -0.19 -10.03
C ARG A 223 24.28 -0.75 -9.79
N LEU A 224 23.76 -1.54 -10.73
CA LEU A 224 22.45 -2.18 -10.59
C LEU A 224 22.62 -3.70 -10.49
N ARG A 225 21.96 -4.32 -9.51
CA ARG A 225 22.04 -5.77 -9.28
C ARG A 225 20.71 -6.45 -9.10
N THR A 226 20.68 -7.73 -9.44
CA THR A 226 19.63 -8.66 -8.97
C THR A 226 20.27 -9.75 -8.13
N TYR A 227 19.69 -10.04 -6.96
CA TYR A 227 20.07 -11.14 -6.08
C TYR A 227 18.95 -12.18 -6.12
N PHE A 228 18.99 -13.04 -7.14
CA PHE A 228 17.89 -13.94 -7.46
C PHE A 228 18.19 -15.38 -7.09
N HIS A 229 17.22 -16.04 -6.47
CA HIS A 229 17.26 -17.49 -6.29
C HIS A 229 17.42 -18.17 -7.65
N PRO A 230 18.11 -19.33 -7.73
CA PRO A 230 18.41 -20.00 -9.00
C PRO A 230 17.17 -20.23 -9.88
N GLU A 231 16.02 -20.52 -9.26
CA GLU A 231 14.74 -20.79 -9.91
C GLU A 231 14.06 -19.58 -10.59
N ILE A 232 14.58 -18.37 -10.40
CA ILE A 232 14.11 -17.14 -11.06
C ILE A 232 15.24 -16.30 -11.66
N ALA A 233 16.48 -16.83 -11.71
CA ALA A 233 17.64 -16.11 -12.24
C ALA A 233 17.44 -15.62 -13.69
N ALA A 234 16.63 -16.32 -14.48
CA ALA A 234 16.30 -15.94 -15.86
C ALA A 234 15.54 -14.60 -15.97
N LEU A 235 14.93 -14.10 -14.88
CA LEU A 235 14.23 -12.81 -14.84
C LEU A 235 15.18 -11.61 -14.70
N ALA A 236 16.48 -11.84 -14.46
CA ALA A 236 17.42 -10.81 -14.07
C ALA A 236 17.54 -9.66 -15.08
N ASP A 237 17.74 -9.96 -16.37
CA ASP A 237 17.86 -8.93 -17.42
C ASP A 237 16.65 -8.01 -17.49
N ASP A 238 15.48 -8.64 -17.40
CA ASP A 238 14.20 -7.99 -17.47
C ASP A 238 13.99 -7.01 -16.31
N TYR A 239 14.38 -7.40 -15.10
CA TYR A 239 14.35 -6.53 -13.94
C TYR A 239 15.40 -5.42 -14.02
N LEU A 240 16.64 -5.70 -14.45
CA LEU A 240 17.70 -4.68 -14.59
C LEU A 240 17.32 -3.59 -15.61
N ASN A 241 16.70 -3.99 -16.73
CA ASN A 241 16.17 -3.06 -17.72
C ASN A 241 15.05 -2.19 -17.13
N SER A 242 14.12 -2.78 -16.38
CA SER A 242 13.05 -2.04 -15.71
C SER A 242 13.59 -1.06 -14.67
N ILE A 243 14.56 -1.47 -13.86
CA ILE A 243 15.21 -0.60 -12.86
C ILE A 243 15.82 0.62 -13.55
N SER A 244 16.60 0.40 -14.61
CA SER A 244 17.26 1.48 -15.38
C SER A 244 16.23 2.49 -15.88
N ALA A 245 15.13 2.02 -16.48
CA ALA A 245 14.07 2.87 -17.00
C ALA A 245 13.35 3.69 -15.90
N TYR A 246 13.10 3.09 -14.74
CA TYR A 246 12.47 3.80 -13.62
C TYR A 246 13.40 4.82 -12.97
N LEU A 247 14.68 4.49 -12.81
CA LEU A 247 15.68 5.44 -12.32
C LEU A 247 15.81 6.65 -13.26
N ASP A 248 15.86 6.44 -14.58
CA ASP A 248 15.91 7.53 -15.57
C ASP A 248 14.66 8.42 -15.51
N ARG A 249 13.49 7.78 -15.39
CA ARG A 249 12.20 8.48 -15.25
C ARG A 249 12.22 9.42 -14.05
N TYR A 250 12.52 8.89 -12.87
CA TYR A 250 12.45 9.65 -11.63
C TYR A 250 13.57 10.66 -11.49
N LYS A 251 14.77 10.33 -11.99
CA LYS A 251 15.87 11.28 -12.13
C LYS A 251 15.45 12.52 -12.93
N LYS A 252 14.72 12.32 -14.04
CA LYS A 252 14.24 13.41 -14.90
C LYS A 252 13.15 14.25 -14.21
N THR A 253 12.27 13.64 -13.43
CA THR A 253 11.11 14.34 -12.81
C THR A 253 11.44 15.01 -11.48
N ILE A 254 12.31 14.41 -10.65
CA ILE A 254 12.56 14.82 -9.26
C ILE A 254 13.98 15.36 -9.10
N GLY A 255 14.97 14.71 -9.68
CA GLY A 255 16.38 15.04 -9.53
C GLY A 255 17.24 13.81 -9.29
N PRO A 256 18.56 13.99 -9.14
CA PRO A 256 19.53 12.89 -9.05
C PRO A 256 19.13 11.83 -8.02
N TYR A 257 19.38 10.56 -8.36
CA TYR A 257 19.22 9.46 -7.44
C TYR A 257 20.22 9.61 -6.27
N PRO A 258 19.79 9.46 -5.00
CA PRO A 258 20.60 9.79 -3.83
C PRO A 258 21.73 8.80 -3.51
N PHE A 259 21.74 7.61 -4.11
CA PHE A 259 22.67 6.53 -3.78
C PHE A 259 23.52 6.13 -4.99
N SER A 260 24.53 5.29 -4.77
CA SER A 260 25.44 4.81 -5.85
C SER A 260 25.01 3.50 -6.49
N GLU A 261 24.07 2.78 -5.88
CA GLU A 261 23.63 1.48 -6.36
C GLU A 261 22.16 1.20 -6.02
N PHE A 262 21.56 0.30 -6.80
CA PHE A 262 20.23 -0.21 -6.53
C PHE A 262 20.10 -1.71 -6.83
N SER A 263 19.44 -2.46 -5.95
CA SER A 263 19.30 -3.92 -6.09
C SER A 263 17.86 -4.41 -5.95
N ILE A 264 17.47 -5.44 -6.72
CA ILE A 264 16.27 -6.23 -6.41
C ILE A 264 16.70 -7.58 -5.84
N VAL A 265 16.18 -7.89 -4.66
CA VAL A 265 16.53 -9.10 -3.90
C VAL A 265 15.30 -9.99 -3.81
N SER A 266 15.49 -11.27 -4.09
CA SER A 266 14.39 -12.24 -4.01
C SER A 266 14.29 -12.89 -2.64
N SER A 267 13.08 -13.03 -2.12
CA SER A 267 12.77 -13.60 -0.81
C SER A 267 12.10 -14.96 -0.93
N PRO A 268 12.47 -15.97 -0.12
CA PRO A 268 11.68 -17.19 0.01
C PRO A 268 10.33 -16.92 0.71
N LEU A 269 10.20 -15.80 1.43
CA LEU A 269 8.98 -15.36 2.09
C LEU A 269 8.16 -14.44 1.19
N PRO A 270 6.84 -14.31 1.43
CA PRO A 270 5.98 -13.39 0.68
C PRO A 270 6.20 -11.90 1.04
N THR A 271 7.42 -11.40 0.89
CA THR A 271 7.82 -10.02 1.26
C THR A 271 7.54 -9.00 0.17
N GLY A 272 7.45 -7.74 0.61
CA GLY A 272 7.36 -6.53 -0.20
C GLY A 272 7.99 -5.35 0.53
N PHE A 273 9.32 -5.33 0.68
CA PHE A 273 9.99 -4.29 1.47
C PHE A 273 10.86 -3.38 0.60
N GLY A 274 10.67 -2.07 0.74
CA GLY A 274 11.48 -1.04 0.11
C GLY A 274 12.51 -0.49 1.10
N MET A 275 13.79 -0.70 0.83
CA MET A 275 14.90 -0.19 1.63
C MET A 275 15.68 0.86 0.83
N PRO A 276 16.50 1.70 1.47
CA PRO A 276 17.52 2.46 0.75
C PRO A 276 18.34 1.50 -0.13
N THR A 277 18.60 1.85 -1.39
CA THR A 277 19.41 1.07 -2.34
C THR A 277 18.86 -0.31 -2.74
N LEU A 278 17.73 -0.79 -2.21
CA LEU A 278 17.21 -2.10 -2.64
C LEU A 278 15.72 -2.34 -2.36
N THR A 279 15.13 -3.31 -3.06
CA THR A 279 13.79 -3.84 -2.77
C THR A 279 13.84 -5.35 -2.57
N TYR A 280 13.23 -5.86 -1.50
CA TYR A 280 13.17 -7.28 -1.15
C TYR A 280 11.78 -7.87 -1.41
N LEU A 281 11.65 -8.66 -2.47
CA LEU A 281 10.37 -9.18 -2.99
C LEU A 281 10.31 -10.71 -2.97
N GLY A 282 9.17 -11.27 -2.58
CA GLY A 282 8.93 -12.71 -2.65
C GLY A 282 9.11 -13.31 -4.05
N ILE A 283 9.72 -14.49 -4.15
CA ILE A 283 9.92 -15.21 -5.42
C ILE A 283 8.60 -15.36 -6.19
N SER A 284 7.52 -15.72 -5.50
CA SER A 284 6.20 -15.87 -6.11
C SER A 284 5.66 -14.57 -6.71
N VAL A 285 6.02 -13.43 -6.13
CA VAL A 285 5.65 -12.09 -6.59
C VAL A 285 6.50 -11.71 -7.80
N LEU A 286 7.81 -11.93 -7.75
CA LEU A 286 8.73 -11.63 -8.86
C LEU A 286 8.38 -12.37 -10.16
N ARG A 287 7.73 -13.54 -10.07
CA ARG A 287 7.25 -14.30 -11.24
C ARG A 287 6.05 -13.68 -11.95
N LEU A 288 5.33 -12.77 -11.31
CA LEU A 288 4.11 -12.19 -11.86
C LEU A 288 4.48 -11.10 -12.89
N PRO A 289 4.13 -11.26 -14.20
CA PRO A 289 4.63 -10.39 -15.25
C PRO A 289 4.31 -8.90 -15.06
N PHE A 290 3.18 -8.60 -14.42
CA PHE A 290 2.72 -7.22 -14.22
C PHE A 290 3.51 -6.46 -13.14
N ILE A 291 4.23 -7.15 -12.25
CA ILE A 291 4.98 -6.48 -11.17
C ILE A 291 6.01 -5.50 -11.71
N ARG A 292 6.66 -5.85 -12.82
CA ARG A 292 7.63 -4.97 -13.49
C ARG A 292 7.03 -3.70 -14.07
N THR A 293 5.74 -3.69 -14.40
CA THR A 293 5.07 -2.56 -15.07
C THR A 293 4.18 -1.76 -14.11
N THR A 294 3.82 -2.31 -12.95
CA THR A 294 2.99 -1.64 -11.94
C THR A 294 3.82 -1.31 -10.70
N SER A 295 4.11 -2.32 -9.87
CA SER A 295 4.58 -2.11 -8.50
C SER A 295 6.05 -1.76 -8.43
N LEU A 296 6.91 -2.33 -9.28
CA LEU A 296 8.37 -2.10 -9.23
C LEU A 296 8.74 -0.62 -9.30
N GLY A 297 8.02 0.16 -10.12
CA GLY A 297 8.26 1.59 -10.21
C GLY A 297 7.89 2.34 -8.92
N HIS A 298 6.84 1.91 -8.22
CA HIS A 298 6.45 2.43 -6.91
C HIS A 298 7.57 2.18 -5.89
N GLU A 299 8.08 0.95 -5.83
CA GLU A 299 9.18 0.56 -4.93
C GLU A 299 10.46 1.37 -5.16
N ILE A 300 10.85 1.55 -6.41
CA ILE A 300 12.05 2.32 -6.76
C ILE A 300 11.86 3.78 -6.36
N LEU A 301 10.67 4.35 -6.53
CA LEU A 301 10.40 5.74 -6.20
C LEU A 301 10.52 6.03 -4.70
N HIS A 302 10.32 5.04 -3.82
CA HIS A 302 10.55 5.23 -2.39
C HIS A 302 12.01 5.61 -2.04
N ASN A 303 12.96 5.39 -2.95
CA ASN A 303 14.33 5.88 -2.76
C ASN A 303 14.44 7.41 -2.76
N TRP A 304 13.47 8.13 -3.35
CA TRP A 304 13.33 9.57 -3.17
C TRP A 304 12.42 9.89 -1.99
N TRP A 305 11.28 9.21 -1.88
CA TRP A 305 10.25 9.50 -0.87
C TRP A 305 10.12 8.37 0.16
N GLY A 306 10.56 8.61 1.39
CA GLY A 306 10.59 7.60 2.46
C GLY A 306 12.01 7.16 2.82
N ASN A 307 12.82 6.78 1.82
CA ASN A 307 14.22 6.38 2.03
C ASN A 307 15.22 7.51 1.70
N GLY A 308 14.80 8.50 0.90
CA GLY A 308 15.61 9.66 0.51
C GLY A 308 15.24 10.92 1.27
N VAL A 309 13.95 11.19 1.45
CA VAL A 309 13.40 12.15 2.42
C VAL A 309 12.59 11.35 3.42
N TYR A 310 13.01 11.37 4.68
CA TYR A 310 12.36 10.60 5.74
C TYR A 310 11.01 11.20 6.14
N ILE A 311 10.19 10.39 6.78
CA ILE A 311 8.80 10.71 7.05
C ILE A 311 8.62 11.04 8.53
N ASP A 312 7.99 12.16 8.82
CA ASP A 312 7.45 12.42 10.17
C ASP A 312 6.17 11.59 10.39
N LEU A 313 6.35 10.33 10.79
CA LEU A 313 5.25 9.37 10.96
C LEU A 313 4.24 9.80 12.03
N ILE A 314 4.65 10.61 13.01
CA ILE A 314 3.76 11.11 14.07
C ILE A 314 2.67 12.00 13.46
N HIS A 315 3.02 12.77 12.43
CA HIS A 315 2.11 13.68 11.75
C HIS A 315 1.59 13.15 10.41
N GLY A 316 1.83 11.87 10.11
CA GLY A 316 1.26 11.16 8.98
C GLY A 316 2.24 10.91 7.83
N ASN A 317 2.10 9.72 7.25
CA ASN A 317 2.90 9.24 6.13
C ASN A 317 2.38 9.80 4.80
N TRP A 318 3.08 10.81 4.31
CA TRP A 318 2.81 11.44 3.02
C TRP A 318 3.42 10.69 1.84
N ALA A 319 4.44 9.86 2.07
CA ALA A 319 5.21 9.22 1.01
C ALA A 319 4.37 8.22 0.23
N GLU A 320 3.56 7.38 0.89
CA GLU A 320 2.71 6.39 0.21
C GLU A 320 1.78 7.04 -0.83
N GLY A 321 1.14 8.14 -0.45
CA GLY A 321 0.25 8.88 -1.34
C GLY A 321 0.97 9.55 -2.50
N LEU A 322 2.12 10.17 -2.21
CA LEU A 322 2.92 10.83 -3.24
C LEU A 322 3.49 9.81 -4.24
N THR A 323 3.99 8.68 -3.74
CA THR A 323 4.49 7.57 -4.56
C THR A 323 3.38 6.96 -5.39
N THR A 324 2.21 6.69 -4.81
CA THR A 324 1.01 6.22 -5.55
C THR A 324 0.62 7.19 -6.67
N PHE A 325 0.68 8.50 -6.41
CA PHE A 325 0.37 9.52 -7.41
C PHE A 325 1.41 9.55 -8.55
N MET A 326 2.70 9.55 -8.22
CA MET A 326 3.79 9.72 -9.18
C MET A 326 4.17 8.44 -9.95
N ALA A 327 3.85 7.28 -9.40
CA ALA A 327 4.01 5.98 -10.04
C ALA A 327 2.67 5.51 -10.61
N ASP A 328 1.79 4.95 -9.78
CA ASP A 328 0.62 4.18 -10.21
C ASP A 328 -0.35 5.01 -11.05
N TYR A 329 -0.72 6.19 -10.55
CA TYR A 329 -1.63 7.08 -11.27
C TYR A 329 -0.98 7.72 -12.49
N ALA A 330 0.28 8.12 -12.40
CA ALA A 330 1.02 8.65 -13.54
C ALA A 330 1.18 7.62 -14.68
N TYR A 331 1.26 6.32 -14.39
CA TYR A 331 1.22 5.27 -15.42
C TYR A 331 -0.14 5.19 -16.09
N LYS A 332 -1.24 5.24 -15.32
CA LYS A 332 -2.59 5.29 -15.89
C LYS A 332 -2.85 6.53 -16.73
N GLU A 333 -2.34 7.69 -16.31
CA GLU A 333 -2.38 8.90 -17.15
C GLU A 333 -1.61 8.76 -18.47
N GLN A 334 -0.55 7.95 -18.50
CA GLN A 334 0.22 7.67 -19.72
C GLN A 334 -0.44 6.63 -20.62
N GLU A 335 -1.15 5.66 -20.04
CA GLU A 335 -1.96 4.69 -20.78
C GLU A 335 -3.12 5.38 -21.51
N GLY A 336 -3.80 6.33 -20.85
CA GLY A 336 -4.80 7.17 -21.49
C GLY A 336 -5.78 7.86 -20.52
N PRO A 337 -6.60 8.80 -21.04
CA PRO A 337 -7.57 9.52 -20.22
C PRO A 337 -8.62 8.59 -19.59
N ASP A 338 -9.04 7.54 -20.29
CA ASP A 338 -10.02 6.57 -19.81
C ASP A 338 -9.46 5.69 -18.68
N ASP A 339 -8.20 5.25 -18.78
CA ASP A 339 -7.52 4.48 -17.73
C ASP A 339 -7.31 5.31 -16.46
N ALA A 340 -6.89 6.58 -16.62
CA ALA A 340 -6.79 7.51 -15.50
C ALA A 340 -8.15 7.77 -14.84
N ARG A 341 -9.21 7.97 -15.65
CA ARG A 341 -10.57 8.16 -15.15
C ARG A 341 -11.09 6.91 -14.44
N ALA A 342 -10.80 5.72 -14.96
CA ALA A 342 -11.17 4.45 -14.34
C ALA A 342 -10.50 4.27 -12.97
N MET A 343 -9.22 4.63 -12.82
CA MET A 343 -8.53 4.61 -11.53
C MET A 343 -9.15 5.61 -10.54
N ARG A 344 -9.45 6.84 -10.98
CA ARG A 344 -10.16 7.84 -10.15
C ARG A 344 -11.51 7.32 -9.67
N LEU A 345 -12.33 6.77 -10.58
CA LEU A 345 -13.61 6.15 -10.22
C LEU A 345 -13.45 5.02 -9.21
N GLN A 346 -12.43 4.18 -9.40
CA GLN A 346 -12.14 3.09 -8.48
C GLN A 346 -11.81 3.61 -7.07
N TRP A 347 -10.97 4.63 -6.95
CA TRP A 347 -10.63 5.24 -5.67
C TRP A 347 -11.84 5.88 -4.97
N LEU A 348 -12.70 6.57 -5.72
CA LEU A 348 -13.95 7.13 -5.16
C LEU A 348 -14.90 6.03 -4.67
N ARG A 349 -15.01 4.92 -5.40
CA ARG A 349 -15.81 3.75 -5.00
C ARG A 349 -15.26 3.08 -3.75
N ASP A 350 -13.95 2.90 -3.68
CA ASP A 350 -13.30 2.36 -2.49
C ASP A 350 -13.57 3.25 -1.27
N PHE A 351 -13.46 4.58 -1.41
CA PHE A 351 -13.77 5.49 -0.30
C PHE A 351 -15.25 5.48 0.09
N ALA A 352 -16.17 5.43 -0.88
CA ALA A 352 -17.60 5.37 -0.62
C ALA A 352 -18.04 4.05 0.05
N ALA A 353 -17.27 2.97 -0.11
CA ALA A 353 -17.48 1.70 0.57
C ALA A 353 -17.20 1.76 2.09
N ILE A 354 -16.38 2.72 2.54
CA ILE A 354 -16.13 2.92 3.98
C ILE A 354 -17.43 3.45 4.62
N PRO A 355 -17.91 2.87 5.73
CA PRO A 355 -19.06 3.44 6.43
C PRO A 355 -18.77 4.87 6.94
N PRO A 356 -19.74 5.80 6.88
CA PRO A 356 -19.53 7.17 7.38
C PRO A 356 -18.99 7.19 8.81
N GLY A 357 -17.93 7.98 9.05
CA GLY A 357 -17.30 8.13 10.37
C GLY A 357 -16.28 7.04 10.73
N GLN A 358 -16.03 6.06 9.86
CA GLN A 358 -15.03 5.01 10.07
C GLN A 358 -13.68 5.30 9.39
N ASP A 359 -13.58 6.37 8.61
CA ASP A 359 -12.30 6.82 8.05
C ASP A 359 -11.54 7.73 9.02
N GLN A 360 -10.22 7.86 8.82
CA GLN A 360 -9.35 8.68 9.65
C GLN A 360 -8.71 9.82 8.84
N PRO A 361 -8.28 10.91 9.50
CA PRO A 361 -7.43 11.91 8.87
C PRO A 361 -6.12 11.33 8.34
N LEU A 362 -5.59 11.90 7.26
CA LEU A 362 -4.26 11.53 6.75
C LEU A 362 -3.13 11.88 7.72
N SER A 363 -3.33 12.90 8.56
CA SER A 363 -2.39 13.24 9.64
C SER A 363 -2.22 12.14 10.70
N ARG A 364 -3.09 11.12 10.70
CA ARG A 364 -3.00 9.94 11.58
C ARG A 364 -2.61 8.66 10.86
N PHE A 365 -2.48 8.70 9.53
CA PHE A 365 -2.09 7.54 8.76
C PHE A 365 -0.58 7.33 8.89
N ALA A 366 -0.14 6.25 9.54
CA ALA A 366 1.28 5.88 9.59
C ALA A 366 1.62 4.78 8.57
N PHE A 367 0.84 3.70 8.61
CA PHE A 367 1.01 2.54 7.74
C PHE A 367 -0.34 1.86 7.50
N ARG A 368 -0.39 0.99 6.48
CA ARG A 368 -1.57 0.15 6.23
C ARG A 368 -1.69 -0.92 7.31
N SER A 369 -2.81 -0.91 8.02
CA SER A 369 -3.16 -1.92 9.05
C SER A 369 -4.43 -2.70 8.72
N HIS A 370 -5.26 -2.17 7.83
CA HIS A 370 -6.54 -2.74 7.40
C HIS A 370 -7.01 -2.10 6.08
N ASN A 371 -8.03 -2.68 5.42
CA ASN A 371 -8.59 -2.17 4.16
C ASN A 371 -8.91 -0.66 4.18
N THR A 372 -9.50 -0.13 5.27
CA THR A 372 -9.84 1.29 5.39
C THR A 372 -8.59 2.18 5.42
N SER A 373 -7.54 1.79 6.14
CA SER A 373 -6.27 2.54 6.17
C SER A 373 -5.56 2.60 4.81
N GLU A 374 -5.69 1.55 3.99
CA GLU A 374 -5.17 1.54 2.61
C GLU A 374 -5.85 2.63 1.76
N ILE A 375 -7.18 2.65 1.81
CA ILE A 375 -7.99 3.58 1.00
C ILE A 375 -7.69 5.03 1.40
N VAL A 376 -7.49 5.29 2.69
CA VAL A 376 -7.11 6.63 3.17
C VAL A 376 -5.65 6.95 2.76
N GLY A 377 -4.69 6.14 3.21
CA GLY A 377 -3.26 6.44 3.07
C GLY A 377 -2.74 6.47 1.63
N TYR A 378 -3.32 5.66 0.74
CA TYR A 378 -2.89 5.54 -0.65
C TYR A 378 -3.85 6.27 -1.57
N HIS A 379 -5.13 5.87 -1.60
CA HIS A 379 -6.07 6.35 -2.61
C HIS A 379 -6.46 7.81 -2.37
N LYS A 380 -6.96 8.16 -1.17
CA LYS A 380 -7.32 9.56 -0.83
C LYS A 380 -6.09 10.46 -0.93
N SER A 381 -4.95 10.02 -0.39
CA SER A 381 -3.70 10.79 -0.41
C SER A 381 -3.22 11.09 -1.85
N ALA A 382 -3.19 10.10 -2.74
CA ALA A 382 -2.83 10.30 -4.15
C ALA A 382 -3.82 11.23 -4.88
N TYR A 383 -5.11 11.11 -4.57
CA TYR A 383 -6.14 12.01 -5.10
C TYR A 383 -5.93 13.46 -4.67
N ILE A 384 -5.45 13.68 -3.45
CA ILE A 384 -5.15 15.03 -2.95
C ILE A 384 -3.96 15.62 -3.70
N PHE A 385 -2.93 14.84 -4.01
CA PHE A 385 -1.85 15.31 -4.87
C PHE A 385 -2.32 15.61 -6.30
N LEU A 386 -3.25 14.84 -6.84
CA LEU A 386 -3.92 15.16 -8.11
C LEU A 386 -4.64 16.51 -8.04
N MET A 387 -5.52 16.70 -7.04
CA MET A 387 -6.25 17.96 -6.86
C MET A 387 -5.31 19.14 -6.61
N LEU A 388 -4.21 18.92 -5.88
CA LEU A 388 -3.21 19.95 -5.63
C LEU A 388 -2.50 20.35 -6.94
N ARG A 389 -2.07 19.37 -7.75
CA ARG A 389 -1.46 19.62 -9.07
C ARG A 389 -2.42 20.38 -9.99
N ASP A 390 -3.70 20.02 -9.97
CA ASP A 390 -4.73 20.69 -10.78
C ASP A 390 -4.98 22.13 -10.29
N ARG A 391 -4.88 22.38 -8.98
CA ARG A 391 -5.03 23.71 -8.38
C ARG A 391 -3.87 24.65 -8.73
N ILE A 392 -2.63 24.23 -8.44
CA ILE A 392 -1.45 25.10 -8.57
C ILE A 392 -0.79 25.03 -9.96
N GLY A 393 -1.25 24.11 -10.79
CA GLY A 393 -0.69 23.82 -12.10
C GLY A 393 0.55 22.92 -12.05
N LYS A 394 0.67 22.06 -13.07
CA LYS A 394 1.80 21.11 -13.22
C LYS A 394 3.19 21.77 -13.11
N PRO A 395 3.46 22.95 -13.71
CA PRO A 395 4.79 23.56 -13.60
C PRO A 395 5.18 23.94 -12.17
N ALA A 396 4.26 24.45 -11.35
CA ALA A 396 4.53 24.79 -9.96
C ALA A 396 4.69 23.52 -9.11
N PHE A 397 3.84 22.52 -9.34
CA PHE A 397 3.93 21.22 -8.68
C PHE A 397 5.28 20.53 -8.94
N ASP A 398 5.71 20.44 -10.20
CA ASP A 398 6.99 19.83 -10.55
C ASP A 398 8.21 20.61 -10.02
N ARG A 399 8.10 21.93 -9.86
CA ARG A 399 9.16 22.74 -9.22
C ARG A 399 9.20 22.50 -7.72
N ALA A 400 8.05 22.42 -7.06
CA ALA A 400 7.95 22.15 -5.63
C ALA A 400 8.62 20.83 -5.26
N LEU A 401 8.34 19.75 -6.00
CA LEU A 401 8.96 18.45 -5.74
C LEU A 401 10.48 18.46 -5.94
N ARG A 402 10.98 19.14 -6.98
CA ARG A 402 12.42 19.26 -7.23
C ARG A 402 13.15 20.05 -6.14
N ASN A 403 12.55 21.14 -5.67
CA ASN A 403 13.09 21.95 -4.59
C ASN A 403 13.03 21.19 -3.27
N PHE A 404 11.90 20.56 -2.97
CA PHE A 404 11.71 19.75 -1.77
C PHE A 404 12.73 18.61 -1.71
N TRP A 405 12.94 17.89 -2.81
CA TRP A 405 14.00 16.88 -2.92
C TRP A 405 15.37 17.45 -2.57
N LYS A 406 15.75 18.56 -3.21
CA LYS A 406 17.06 19.20 -3.00
C LYS A 406 17.26 19.69 -1.56
N GLU A 407 16.21 20.17 -0.91
CA GLU A 407 16.26 20.80 0.41
C GLU A 407 16.16 19.80 1.57
N LYS A 408 15.41 18.70 1.38
CA LYS A 408 15.06 17.74 2.44
C LYS A 408 15.74 16.39 2.31
N GLN A 409 16.66 16.21 1.36
CA GLN A 409 17.41 14.98 1.22
C GLN A 409 18.08 14.59 2.56
N PHE A 410 17.81 13.35 2.99
CA PHE A 410 18.19 12.72 4.25
C PHE A 410 17.76 13.46 5.52
N GLN A 411 16.66 14.20 5.45
CA GLN A 411 16.00 14.82 6.58
C GLN A 411 14.57 14.28 6.73
N THR A 412 14.06 14.31 7.95
CA THR A 412 12.66 14.04 8.25
C THR A 412 11.79 15.22 7.83
N ALA A 413 10.71 14.95 7.11
CA ALA A 413 9.77 15.96 6.64
C ALA A 413 8.32 15.58 6.97
N SER A 414 7.54 16.61 7.30
CA SER A 414 6.11 16.52 7.61
C SER A 414 5.24 16.96 6.43
N TRP A 415 3.93 16.74 6.55
CA TRP A 415 2.95 17.36 5.63
C TRP A 415 3.06 18.89 5.58
N LYS A 416 3.45 19.56 6.67
CA LYS A 416 3.64 21.02 6.70
C LYS A 416 4.85 21.47 5.89
N ASP A 417 5.92 20.66 5.87
CA ASP A 417 7.09 20.95 5.03
C ASP A 417 6.73 20.82 3.54
N LEU A 418 5.96 19.79 3.18
CA LEU A 418 5.43 19.64 1.82
C LEU A 418 4.53 20.82 1.44
N GLN A 419 3.58 21.19 2.30
CA GLN A 419 2.71 22.37 2.09
C GLN A 419 3.57 23.59 1.76
N ARG A 420 4.55 23.92 2.60
CA ARG A 420 5.43 25.08 2.41
C ARG A 420 6.17 25.04 1.07
N ALA A 421 6.63 23.86 0.64
CA ALA A 421 7.29 23.70 -0.65
C ALA A 421 6.36 23.99 -1.84
N PHE A 422 5.10 23.56 -1.76
CA PHE A 422 4.09 23.85 -2.77
C PHE A 422 3.69 25.34 -2.76
N GLU A 423 3.45 25.94 -1.60
CA GLU A 423 3.14 27.38 -1.46
C GLU A 423 4.27 28.26 -2.01
N THR A 424 5.52 27.92 -1.67
CA THR A 424 6.71 28.64 -2.17
C THR A 424 6.80 28.60 -3.69
N SER A 425 6.42 27.47 -4.31
CA SER A 425 6.55 27.27 -5.76
C SER A 425 5.36 27.79 -6.58
N SER A 426 4.18 27.91 -5.95
CA SER A 426 2.94 28.38 -6.57
C SER A 426 2.65 29.86 -6.29
N GLY A 427 3.09 30.38 -5.14
CA GLY A 427 2.67 31.69 -4.62
C GLY A 427 1.26 31.70 -4.03
N GLU A 428 0.58 30.55 -3.94
CA GLU A 428 -0.75 30.44 -3.31
C GLU A 428 -0.62 30.10 -1.82
N ASN A 429 -1.53 30.64 -1.00
CA ASN A 429 -1.77 30.12 0.35
C ASN A 429 -2.60 28.83 0.24
N LEU A 430 -2.09 27.75 0.83
CA LEU A 430 -2.69 26.41 0.77
C LEU A 430 -3.20 25.93 2.14
N ASP A 431 -3.31 26.81 3.14
CA ASP A 431 -3.72 26.46 4.51
C ASP A 431 -5.09 25.75 4.51
N ILE A 432 -6.10 26.34 3.86
CA ILE A 432 -7.44 25.76 3.77
C ILE A 432 -7.40 24.39 3.07
N PHE A 433 -6.58 24.25 2.03
CA PHE A 433 -6.47 23.01 1.26
C PHE A 433 -5.89 21.88 2.13
N PHE A 434 -4.76 22.11 2.80
CA PHE A 434 -4.13 21.09 3.65
C PHE A 434 -4.94 20.80 4.90
N GLU A 435 -5.54 21.81 5.54
CA GLU A 435 -6.39 21.62 6.71
C GLU A 435 -7.57 20.69 6.39
N GLN A 436 -8.33 20.99 5.33
CA GLN A 436 -9.53 20.21 5.02
C GLN A 436 -9.24 18.81 4.48
N TRP A 437 -8.10 18.59 3.83
CA TRP A 437 -7.80 17.32 3.18
C TRP A 437 -6.88 16.40 3.99
N ILE A 438 -5.98 16.95 4.80
CA ILE A 438 -5.01 16.19 5.59
C ILE A 438 -5.47 16.01 7.04
N VAL A 439 -5.97 17.07 7.66
CA VAL A 439 -6.31 17.10 9.11
C VAL A 439 -7.74 16.61 9.37
N ARG A 440 -8.64 16.75 8.39
CA ARG A 440 -10.04 16.35 8.51
C ARG A 440 -10.33 14.98 7.86
N ALA A 441 -11.08 14.14 8.60
CA ALA A 441 -11.69 12.93 8.07
C ALA A 441 -12.95 13.24 7.23
N GLY A 442 -13.30 12.32 6.35
CA GLY A 442 -14.44 12.38 5.45
C GLY A 442 -14.08 12.91 4.05
N ALA A 443 -15.15 13.11 3.27
CA ALA A 443 -15.15 13.77 1.98
C ALA A 443 -16.53 14.42 1.76
N PRO A 444 -16.63 15.50 0.96
CA PRO A 444 -17.91 16.11 0.64
C PRO A 444 -18.77 15.16 -0.19
N GLN A 445 -20.08 15.15 0.04
CA GLN A 445 -21.06 14.59 -0.88
C GLN A 445 -21.75 15.73 -1.63
N LEU A 446 -21.63 15.74 -2.96
CA LEU A 446 -22.16 16.81 -3.81
C LEU A 446 -23.55 16.47 -4.38
N ASN A 447 -24.38 17.49 -4.56
CA ASN A 447 -25.65 17.39 -5.26
C ASN A 447 -25.98 18.70 -5.99
N ALA A 448 -26.90 18.65 -6.96
CA ALA A 448 -27.54 19.84 -7.52
C ALA A 448 -29.05 19.82 -7.24
N VAL A 449 -29.60 21.00 -6.97
CA VAL A 449 -31.02 21.27 -6.74
C VAL A 449 -31.42 22.57 -7.44
N TYR A 450 -32.72 22.83 -7.55
CA TYR A 450 -33.28 24.06 -8.14
C TYR A 450 -32.76 24.39 -9.55
N LEU A 451 -32.75 23.42 -10.45
CA LEU A 451 -32.38 23.65 -11.86
C LEU A 451 -33.50 24.39 -12.59
N LYS A 452 -33.17 25.52 -13.21
CA LYS A 452 -34.09 26.34 -14.02
C LYS A 452 -33.39 26.83 -15.28
N ALA A 453 -34.10 26.81 -16.40
CA ALA A 453 -33.65 27.37 -17.66
C ALA A 453 -34.64 28.44 -18.14
N GLU A 454 -34.17 29.67 -18.33
CA GLU A 454 -35.02 30.79 -18.75
C GLU A 454 -34.53 31.33 -20.10
N PRO A 455 -35.39 31.46 -21.12
CA PRO A 455 -34.97 32.05 -22.39
C PRO A 455 -34.64 33.54 -22.22
N LYS A 456 -33.63 34.01 -22.94
CA LYS A 456 -33.25 35.42 -23.07
C LYS A 456 -33.45 35.93 -24.51
N PRO A 457 -33.57 37.24 -24.71
CA PRO A 457 -33.56 37.84 -26.05
C PRO A 457 -32.34 37.37 -26.87
N GLY A 458 -32.53 37.12 -28.16
CA GLY A 458 -31.45 36.67 -29.05
C GLY A 458 -31.17 35.16 -29.04
N GLY A 459 -32.00 34.35 -28.38
CA GLY A 459 -31.88 32.88 -28.39
C GLY A 459 -30.98 32.29 -27.31
N ALA A 460 -30.35 33.14 -26.50
CA ALA A 460 -29.59 32.73 -25.31
C ALA A 460 -30.53 32.23 -24.19
N TYR A 461 -29.95 31.59 -23.19
CA TYR A 461 -30.63 31.08 -22.01
C TYR A 461 -29.88 31.44 -20.73
N LEU A 462 -30.63 31.69 -19.67
CA LEU A 462 -30.14 31.78 -18.31
C LEU A 462 -30.32 30.42 -17.62
N ALA A 463 -29.22 29.74 -17.31
CA ALA A 463 -29.24 28.51 -16.53
C ALA A 463 -28.97 28.84 -15.06
N SER A 464 -29.96 28.59 -14.20
CA SER A 464 -29.83 28.75 -12.75
C SER A 464 -29.84 27.37 -12.10
N PHE A 465 -28.93 27.14 -11.16
CA PHE A 465 -28.87 25.90 -10.39
C PHE A 465 -28.18 26.15 -9.05
N THR A 466 -28.49 25.33 -8.06
CA THR A 466 -27.84 25.40 -6.74
C THR A 466 -27.04 24.13 -6.53
N LEU A 467 -25.74 24.27 -6.24
CA LEU A 467 -24.94 23.13 -5.79
C LEU A 467 -25.00 23.04 -4.27
N THR A 468 -25.09 21.82 -3.76
CA THR A 468 -25.04 21.54 -2.33
C THR A 468 -23.92 20.55 -2.00
N GLN A 469 -23.41 20.66 -0.78
CA GLN A 469 -22.46 19.72 -0.20
C GLN A 469 -22.80 19.38 1.25
N SER A 470 -22.41 18.20 1.70
CA SER A 470 -22.51 17.78 3.09
C SER A 470 -21.73 18.70 4.05
N ALA A 471 -22.26 18.92 5.25
CA ALA A 471 -21.57 19.66 6.31
C ALA A 471 -20.50 18.80 7.05
N PRO A 472 -19.45 19.43 7.63
CA PRO A 472 -19.03 20.81 7.38
C PRO A 472 -18.59 21.04 5.93
N ALA A 473 -18.83 22.24 5.41
CA ALA A 473 -18.48 22.59 4.03
C ALA A 473 -16.97 22.47 3.78
N TYR A 474 -16.62 22.09 2.55
CA TYR A 474 -15.27 22.16 2.01
C TYR A 474 -15.18 23.36 1.08
N ALA A 475 -13.99 23.94 0.91
CA ALA A 475 -13.73 24.89 -0.16
C ALA A 475 -13.36 24.10 -1.44
N LEU A 476 -14.27 24.08 -2.42
CA LEU A 476 -14.17 23.22 -3.60
C LEU A 476 -14.21 24.01 -4.90
N ARG A 477 -13.35 23.64 -5.85
CA ARG A 477 -13.43 24.03 -7.25
C ARG A 477 -14.15 22.94 -8.04
N VAL A 478 -15.44 23.10 -8.27
CA VAL A 478 -16.31 22.08 -8.84
C VAL A 478 -16.39 22.20 -10.36
N PRO A 479 -15.85 21.24 -11.14
CA PRO A 479 -16.10 21.20 -12.57
C PRO A 479 -17.57 20.82 -12.80
N VAL A 480 -18.27 21.65 -13.55
CA VAL A 480 -19.65 21.41 -13.97
C VAL A 480 -19.73 21.43 -15.49
N THR A 481 -20.51 20.49 -16.02
CA THR A 481 -20.71 20.34 -17.46
C THR A 481 -22.19 20.44 -17.77
N LEU A 482 -22.55 21.43 -18.57
CA LEU A 482 -23.91 21.65 -19.04
C LEU A 482 -24.02 21.15 -20.49
N LYS A 483 -24.83 20.12 -20.71
CA LYS A 483 -25.21 19.72 -22.07
C LYS A 483 -26.33 20.63 -22.53
N THR A 484 -26.16 21.28 -23.65
CA THR A 484 -27.16 22.14 -24.30
C THR A 484 -27.67 21.47 -25.58
N GLN A 485 -28.65 22.10 -26.24
CA GLN A 485 -29.13 21.62 -27.55
C GLN A 485 -28.07 21.64 -28.65
N THR A 486 -27.07 22.52 -28.56
CA THR A 486 -26.07 22.73 -29.63
C THR A 486 -24.68 22.23 -29.29
N GLY A 487 -24.43 21.83 -28.04
CA GLY A 487 -23.12 21.36 -27.60
C GLY A 487 -22.98 21.29 -26.08
N THR A 488 -21.75 21.25 -25.60
CA THR A 488 -21.42 21.13 -24.18
C THR A 488 -20.69 22.38 -23.71
N VAL A 489 -21.05 22.85 -22.51
CA VAL A 489 -20.39 23.99 -21.84
C VAL A 489 -19.79 23.50 -20.53
N GLU A 490 -18.48 23.67 -20.38
CA GLU A 490 -17.76 23.34 -19.16
C GLU A 490 -17.42 24.61 -18.37
N ARG A 491 -17.61 24.55 -17.04
CA ARG A 491 -17.27 25.64 -16.13
C ARG A 491 -16.66 25.08 -14.85
N LEU A 492 -15.77 25.84 -14.24
CA LEU A 492 -15.28 25.58 -12.89
C LEU A 492 -15.96 26.59 -11.96
N VAL A 493 -16.62 26.13 -10.91
CA VAL A 493 -17.32 26.99 -9.95
C VAL A 493 -16.81 26.76 -8.53
N GLU A 494 -16.69 27.83 -7.74
CA GLU A 494 -16.24 27.76 -6.34
C GLU A 494 -17.44 27.45 -5.43
N LEU A 495 -17.44 26.34 -4.73
CA LEU A 495 -18.44 25.94 -3.74
C LEU A 495 -17.80 25.93 -2.36
N ASN A 496 -18.06 26.96 -1.56
CA ASN A 496 -17.47 27.14 -0.22
C ASN A 496 -18.48 26.98 0.93
N GLU A 497 -19.78 27.00 0.60
CA GLU A 497 -20.88 26.82 1.54
C GLU A 497 -21.56 25.47 1.34
N THR A 498 -22.42 25.07 2.28
CA THR A 498 -23.22 23.83 2.15
C THR A 498 -24.24 23.91 1.03
N GLU A 499 -24.65 25.12 0.64
CA GLU A 499 -25.58 25.39 -0.45
C GLU A 499 -25.18 26.72 -1.11
N GLN A 500 -24.99 26.74 -2.42
CA GLN A 500 -24.61 27.95 -3.14
C GLN A 500 -25.30 28.02 -4.51
N PRO A 501 -25.99 29.12 -4.84
CA PRO A 501 -26.64 29.29 -6.13
C PRO A 501 -25.65 29.77 -7.21
N TYR A 502 -25.90 29.37 -8.45
CA TYR A 502 -25.14 29.76 -9.63
C TYR A 502 -26.09 30.11 -10.76
N THR A 503 -25.63 31.06 -11.57
CA THR A 503 -26.33 31.53 -12.76
C THR A 503 -25.34 31.65 -13.91
N LEU A 504 -25.61 30.98 -15.03
CA LEU A 504 -24.77 30.99 -16.22
C LEU A 504 -25.58 31.41 -17.44
N GLU A 505 -25.01 32.31 -18.25
CA GLU A 505 -25.55 32.61 -19.58
C GLU A 505 -25.00 31.59 -20.59
N LEU A 506 -25.91 31.04 -21.40
CA LEU A 506 -25.64 30.02 -22.40
C LEU A 506 -26.23 30.43 -23.75
N ASP A 507 -25.58 30.05 -24.85
CA ASP A 507 -26.05 30.38 -26.20
C ASP A 507 -27.19 29.48 -26.69
N ALA A 508 -27.55 28.44 -25.93
CA ALA A 508 -28.59 27.48 -26.25
C ALA A 508 -29.23 26.89 -24.98
N GLN A 509 -30.41 26.30 -25.14
CA GLN A 509 -31.16 25.71 -24.03
C GLN A 509 -30.34 24.63 -23.33
N PRO A 510 -30.10 24.73 -22.00
CA PRO A 510 -29.50 23.65 -21.24
C PRO A 510 -30.48 22.49 -21.11
N LEU A 511 -29.98 21.27 -21.29
CA LEU A 511 -30.70 20.02 -21.18
C LEU A 511 -30.34 19.30 -19.89
N THR A 512 -29.04 19.18 -19.61
CA THR A 512 -28.55 18.49 -18.42
C THR A 512 -27.38 19.22 -17.76
N LEU A 513 -27.23 19.00 -16.47
CA LEU A 513 -26.08 19.36 -15.65
C LEU A 513 -25.41 18.07 -15.16
N SER A 514 -24.09 18.02 -15.25
CA SER A 514 -23.25 16.99 -14.62
C SER A 514 -22.24 17.66 -13.69
N ILE A 515 -22.06 17.07 -12.50
CA ILE A 515 -21.07 17.50 -11.53
C ILE A 515 -19.88 16.55 -11.64
N ASP A 516 -18.70 17.11 -11.86
CA ASP A 516 -17.44 16.39 -11.89
C ASP A 516 -17.43 15.13 -12.80
N PRO A 517 -17.76 15.29 -14.11
CA PRO A 517 -17.92 14.14 -15.00
C PRO A 517 -16.62 13.36 -15.25
N ASP A 518 -15.47 14.04 -15.16
CA ASP A 518 -14.14 13.45 -15.28
C ASP A 518 -13.58 12.92 -13.95
N LEU A 519 -14.35 13.05 -12.87
CA LEU A 519 -13.99 12.56 -11.54
C LEU A 519 -12.65 13.16 -11.10
N ARG A 520 -12.49 14.48 -11.16
CA ARG A 520 -11.28 15.19 -10.72
C ARG A 520 -11.38 15.72 -9.29
N LEU A 521 -12.52 15.54 -8.63
CA LEU A 521 -12.68 15.87 -7.22
C LEU A 521 -12.77 14.64 -6.33
N PHE A 522 -12.00 14.65 -5.24
CA PHE A 522 -12.18 13.68 -4.18
C PHE A 522 -13.49 13.97 -3.44
N ARG A 523 -14.48 13.10 -3.63
CA ARG A 523 -15.82 13.24 -3.06
C ARG A 523 -16.39 11.88 -2.68
N ARG A 524 -17.35 11.87 -1.78
CA ARG A 524 -18.18 10.67 -1.59
C ARG A 524 -19.20 10.60 -2.72
N ILE A 525 -19.05 9.60 -3.59
CA ILE A 525 -20.03 9.30 -4.65
C ILE A 525 -21.31 8.73 -4.05
N THR A 526 -22.42 8.88 -4.77
CA THR A 526 -23.73 8.41 -4.33
C THR A 526 -23.92 6.90 -4.53
N ASP A 527 -24.92 6.31 -3.86
CA ASP A 527 -25.30 4.90 -4.08
C ASP A 527 -25.71 4.60 -5.53
N ALA A 528 -26.15 5.60 -6.30
CA ALA A 528 -26.47 5.44 -7.72
C ALA A 528 -25.21 5.27 -8.58
N GLU A 529 -24.13 5.96 -8.21
CA GLU A 529 -22.82 5.89 -8.86
C GLU A 529 -21.98 4.68 -8.38
N MET A 530 -22.39 4.09 -7.25
CA MET A 530 -21.74 2.97 -6.60
C MET A 530 -22.53 1.66 -6.81
N PRO A 531 -22.11 0.79 -7.73
CA PRO A 531 -22.71 -0.54 -7.85
C PRO A 531 -22.44 -1.36 -6.58
N PRO A 532 -23.19 -2.45 -6.33
CA PRO A 532 -22.82 -3.42 -5.31
C PRO A 532 -21.41 -3.97 -5.57
N LEU A 533 -20.51 -3.81 -4.61
CA LEU A 533 -19.12 -4.27 -4.66
C LEU A 533 -18.80 -5.16 -3.47
N LEU A 534 -17.87 -6.09 -3.65
CA LEU A 534 -17.34 -6.88 -2.54
C LEU A 534 -16.71 -5.98 -1.46
N ARG A 535 -16.10 -4.86 -1.87
CA ARG A 535 -15.42 -3.89 -0.99
C ARG A 535 -16.30 -3.43 0.15
N GLN A 536 -17.60 -3.24 -0.09
CA GLN A 536 -18.53 -2.68 0.89
C GLN A 536 -18.63 -3.55 2.15
N VAL A 537 -18.59 -4.88 2.01
CA VAL A 537 -18.59 -5.77 3.19
C VAL A 537 -17.19 -5.85 3.83
N MET A 538 -16.13 -5.74 3.02
CA MET A 538 -14.74 -5.81 3.47
C MET A 538 -14.27 -4.60 4.28
N THR A 539 -14.93 -3.45 4.12
CA THR A 539 -14.60 -2.19 4.82
C THR A 539 -15.55 -1.90 5.99
N ASP A 540 -16.61 -2.68 6.17
CA ASP A 540 -17.56 -2.50 7.25
C ASP A 540 -17.26 -3.43 8.44
N PRO A 541 -16.78 -2.90 9.58
CA PRO A 541 -16.47 -3.71 10.75
C PRO A 541 -17.72 -4.32 11.41
N ALA A 542 -18.92 -3.90 11.01
CA ALA A 542 -20.18 -4.46 11.45
C ALA A 542 -20.74 -5.55 10.51
N THR A 543 -20.02 -5.92 9.44
CA THR A 543 -20.41 -7.02 8.56
C THR A 543 -20.60 -8.30 9.37
N ILE A 544 -21.72 -8.97 9.14
CA ILE A 544 -22.04 -10.25 9.76
C ILE A 544 -21.85 -11.36 8.73
N THR A 545 -21.08 -12.37 9.11
CA THR A 545 -20.87 -13.57 8.32
C THR A 545 -21.93 -14.60 8.67
N VAL A 546 -22.65 -15.09 7.66
CA VAL A 546 -23.61 -16.18 7.79
C VAL A 546 -23.05 -17.39 7.08
N VAL A 547 -22.88 -18.50 7.80
CA VAL A 547 -22.56 -19.79 7.18
C VAL A 547 -23.87 -20.52 6.92
N ALA A 548 -24.22 -20.71 5.65
CA ALA A 548 -25.51 -21.27 5.25
C ALA A 548 -25.65 -22.76 5.59
N GLY A 549 -24.54 -23.51 5.55
CA GLY A 549 -24.49 -24.92 5.93
C GLY A 549 -24.34 -25.16 7.42
N ARG A 550 -24.52 -26.42 7.86
CA ARG A 550 -24.30 -26.87 9.24
C ARG A 550 -23.10 -27.80 9.42
N ASP A 551 -22.42 -28.13 8.32
CA ASP A 551 -21.23 -28.97 8.37
C ASP A 551 -20.06 -28.25 9.07
N ALA A 552 -19.37 -28.97 9.97
CA ALA A 552 -18.32 -28.40 10.80
C ALA A 552 -17.06 -28.03 10.00
N ALA A 553 -16.71 -28.80 8.96
CA ALA A 553 -15.55 -28.51 8.11
C ALA A 553 -15.81 -27.29 7.21
N LEU A 554 -17.03 -27.17 6.68
CA LEU A 554 -17.48 -25.99 5.97
C LEU A 554 -17.43 -24.75 6.87
N HIS A 555 -17.94 -24.84 8.10
CA HIS A 555 -17.91 -23.75 9.09
C HIS A 555 -16.50 -23.24 9.36
N LYS A 556 -15.56 -24.16 9.62
CA LYS A 556 -14.15 -23.80 9.84
C LYS A 556 -13.55 -23.08 8.63
N THR A 557 -13.79 -23.61 7.43
CA THR A 557 -13.26 -23.05 6.18
C THR A 557 -13.89 -21.69 5.86
N ALA A 558 -15.20 -21.54 6.10
CA ALA A 558 -15.92 -20.29 5.93
C ALA A 558 -15.45 -19.21 6.91
N ALA A 559 -15.18 -19.58 8.17
CA ALA A 559 -14.62 -18.68 9.17
C ALA A 559 -13.24 -18.17 8.77
N GLU A 560 -12.36 -19.05 8.29
CA GLU A 560 -11.03 -18.68 7.80
C GLU A 560 -11.11 -17.75 6.58
N LEU A 561 -11.96 -18.10 5.59
CA LEU A 561 -12.19 -17.25 4.42
C LEU A 561 -12.73 -15.87 4.81
N ALA A 562 -13.73 -15.82 5.70
CA ALA A 562 -14.32 -14.58 6.17
C ALA A 562 -13.28 -13.71 6.90
N GLY A 563 -12.45 -14.31 7.76
CA GLY A 563 -11.38 -13.60 8.45
C GLY A 563 -10.36 -12.98 7.50
N LYS A 564 -9.95 -13.72 6.45
CA LYS A 564 -9.06 -13.19 5.40
C LYS A 564 -9.73 -12.11 4.54
N LEU A 565 -11.00 -12.27 4.19
CA LEU A 565 -11.73 -11.33 3.33
C LEU A 565 -12.06 -10.01 4.05
N LEU A 566 -12.48 -10.08 5.30
CA LEU A 566 -12.88 -8.92 6.12
C LEU A 566 -11.69 -8.25 6.82
N ASP A 567 -10.52 -8.89 6.80
CA ASP A 567 -9.28 -8.44 7.45
C ASP A 567 -9.43 -8.22 8.97
N ASN A 568 -10.38 -8.93 9.59
CA ASN A 568 -10.72 -8.86 11.01
C ASN A 568 -11.22 -10.21 11.52
N THR A 569 -11.48 -10.32 12.84
CA THR A 569 -12.16 -11.48 13.40
C THR A 569 -13.63 -11.47 12.96
N PRO A 570 -14.10 -12.46 12.19
CA PRO A 570 -15.45 -12.42 11.62
C PRO A 570 -16.51 -12.63 12.69
N ARG A 571 -17.61 -11.87 12.60
CA ARG A 571 -18.82 -12.06 13.42
C ARG A 571 -19.71 -13.10 12.75
N ILE A 572 -19.62 -14.35 13.20
CA ILE A 572 -20.32 -15.48 12.57
C ILE A 572 -21.65 -15.76 13.25
N THR A 573 -22.69 -16.01 12.46
CA THR A 573 -24.00 -16.51 12.91
C THR A 573 -24.50 -17.63 12.01
N ASP A 574 -25.36 -18.49 12.57
CA ASP A 574 -25.98 -19.60 11.86
C ASP A 574 -27.30 -19.16 11.21
N ASP A 575 -27.78 -19.92 10.23
CA ASP A 575 -29.08 -19.75 9.54
C ASP A 575 -30.34 -19.93 10.45
N SER A 576 -30.20 -19.87 11.78
CA SER A 576 -31.31 -20.06 12.72
C SER A 576 -31.97 -18.77 13.22
N THR A 577 -31.42 -17.59 12.92
CA THR A 577 -31.88 -16.29 13.45
C THR A 577 -32.53 -15.37 12.40
N ALA A 578 -33.27 -14.36 12.86
CA ALA A 578 -33.72 -13.26 12.01
C ALA A 578 -32.51 -12.51 11.45
N LEU A 579 -32.52 -12.20 10.14
CA LEU A 579 -31.38 -11.54 9.50
C LEU A 579 -31.07 -10.19 10.16
N PRO A 580 -29.78 -9.90 10.41
CA PRO A 580 -29.36 -8.57 10.84
C PRO A 580 -29.70 -7.51 9.78
N SER A 581 -29.95 -6.28 10.23
CA SER A 581 -30.20 -5.13 9.35
C SER A 581 -28.93 -4.54 8.70
N GLY A 582 -27.78 -5.20 8.87
CA GLY A 582 -26.47 -4.75 8.42
C GLY A 582 -26.03 -5.35 7.07
N GLN A 583 -24.75 -5.15 6.75
CA GLN A 583 -24.11 -5.83 5.63
C GLN A 583 -23.89 -7.31 5.96
N LEU A 584 -24.08 -8.18 4.96
CA LEU A 584 -24.02 -9.62 5.12
C LEU A 584 -22.96 -10.23 4.21
N LEU A 585 -22.20 -11.17 4.75
CA LEU A 585 -21.33 -12.08 4.01
C LEU A 585 -21.89 -13.50 4.16
N VAL A 586 -22.55 -14.03 3.13
CA VAL A 586 -23.15 -15.36 3.14
C VAL A 586 -22.18 -16.34 2.49
N ILE A 587 -21.82 -17.41 3.18
CA ILE A 587 -20.87 -18.42 2.71
C ILE A 587 -21.49 -19.82 2.80
N GLY A 588 -21.36 -20.62 1.74
CA GLY A 588 -21.78 -22.02 1.77
C GLY A 588 -21.66 -22.71 0.42
N THR A 589 -22.22 -23.91 0.32
CA THR A 589 -22.33 -24.61 -0.96
C THR A 589 -23.37 -23.98 -1.88
N HIS A 590 -23.40 -24.36 -3.16
CA HIS A 590 -24.40 -23.87 -4.12
C HIS A 590 -25.83 -24.08 -3.64
N ASP A 591 -26.16 -25.26 -3.13
CA ASP A 591 -27.52 -25.58 -2.69
C ASP A 591 -27.88 -24.87 -1.39
N GLU A 592 -26.96 -24.84 -0.42
CA GLU A 592 -27.17 -24.18 0.88
C GLU A 592 -27.35 -22.67 0.70
N THR A 593 -26.50 -22.02 -0.11
CA THR A 593 -26.62 -20.58 -0.39
C THR A 593 -27.90 -20.26 -1.15
N ALA A 594 -28.29 -21.08 -2.13
CA ALA A 594 -29.56 -20.89 -2.85
C ALA A 594 -30.78 -20.99 -1.91
N ALA A 595 -30.82 -22.02 -1.05
CA ALA A 595 -31.89 -22.21 -0.08
C ALA A 595 -31.96 -21.05 0.94
N PHE A 596 -30.79 -20.60 1.43
CA PHE A 596 -30.68 -19.46 2.35
C PHE A 596 -31.24 -18.17 1.74
N LEU A 597 -30.82 -17.83 0.52
CA LEU A 597 -31.25 -16.61 -0.17
C LEU A 597 -32.75 -16.62 -0.40
N GLN A 598 -33.33 -17.77 -0.77
CA GLN A 598 -34.76 -17.93 -0.96
C GLN A 598 -35.53 -17.75 0.35
N LYS A 599 -35.12 -18.45 1.42
CA LYS A 599 -35.75 -18.41 2.76
C LYS A 599 -35.85 -16.99 3.30
N HIS A 600 -34.79 -16.19 3.11
CA HIS A 600 -34.71 -14.84 3.64
C HIS A 600 -35.05 -13.73 2.63
N HIS A 601 -35.57 -14.10 1.45
CA HIS A 601 -35.96 -13.16 0.39
C HIS A 601 -34.83 -12.20 -0.04
N LEU A 602 -33.59 -12.69 -0.01
CA LEU A 602 -32.41 -11.98 -0.49
C LEU A 602 -32.29 -12.12 -2.02
N PRO A 603 -31.53 -11.22 -2.69
CA PRO A 603 -31.31 -11.32 -4.14
C PRO A 603 -30.76 -12.69 -4.54
N ALA A 604 -31.43 -13.35 -5.48
CA ALA A 604 -31.02 -14.64 -6.02
C ALA A 604 -29.72 -14.55 -6.82
N VAL A 605 -29.17 -15.70 -7.21
CA VAL A 605 -28.00 -15.76 -8.10
C VAL A 605 -28.28 -14.98 -9.41
N PRO A 606 -27.40 -14.03 -9.80
CA PRO A 606 -27.55 -13.32 -11.06
C PRO A 606 -27.57 -14.26 -12.26
N GLN A 607 -28.43 -13.99 -13.24
CA GLN A 607 -28.62 -14.86 -14.41
C GLN A 607 -27.31 -15.15 -15.15
N GLN A 608 -26.41 -14.16 -15.27
CA GLN A 608 -25.10 -14.31 -15.90
C GLN A 608 -24.20 -15.37 -15.20
N LEU A 609 -24.43 -15.61 -13.92
CA LEU A 609 -23.69 -16.56 -13.08
C LEU A 609 -24.42 -17.90 -12.91
N ALA A 610 -25.66 -18.01 -13.38
CA ALA A 610 -26.53 -19.17 -13.16
C ALA A 610 -26.18 -20.40 -14.04
N GLY A 611 -25.27 -20.25 -15.03
CA GLY A 611 -25.05 -21.27 -16.08
C GLY A 611 -26.14 -21.18 -17.15
N ASP A 612 -25.79 -21.41 -18.42
CA ASP A 612 -26.70 -21.21 -19.56
C ASP A 612 -27.97 -22.07 -19.45
N VAL A 613 -29.12 -21.42 -19.28
CA VAL A 613 -30.45 -22.04 -19.47
C VAL A 613 -31.09 -21.59 -20.80
N GLN A 614 -30.48 -20.70 -21.58
CA GLN A 614 -31.03 -20.30 -22.89
C GLN A 614 -29.97 -20.17 -23.97
N GLY A 615 -30.05 -21.07 -24.95
CA GLY A 615 -29.31 -20.95 -26.20
C GLY A 615 -29.65 -19.66 -26.94
N ARG A 616 -28.69 -18.74 -26.98
CA ARG A 616 -28.64 -17.72 -28.05
C ARG A 616 -27.78 -18.27 -29.18
N ALA A 617 -28.45 -18.67 -30.25
CA ALA A 617 -27.83 -18.98 -31.52
C ALA A 617 -27.00 -17.76 -31.98
N THR A 618 -25.68 -17.91 -32.03
CA THR A 618 -24.83 -17.07 -32.87
C THR A 618 -24.41 -17.89 -34.08
N ALA A 619 -24.57 -17.27 -35.24
CA ALA A 619 -24.46 -17.92 -36.53
C ALA A 619 -23.01 -18.29 -36.88
N LYS A 620 -22.89 -19.50 -37.45
CA LYS A 620 -21.86 -20.01 -38.38
C LYS A 620 -20.40 -20.08 -37.89
N GLY A 621 -20.02 -21.31 -37.57
CA GLY A 621 -18.82 -21.93 -38.15
C GLY A 621 -17.72 -22.29 -37.17
N SER A 622 -17.82 -23.45 -36.51
CA SER A 622 -16.65 -24.26 -36.11
C SER A 622 -17.10 -25.64 -35.64
N THR A 623 -16.33 -26.64 -36.04
CA THR A 623 -16.59 -28.08 -36.01
C THR A 623 -16.65 -28.70 -34.62
N ASN A 624 -17.55 -29.69 -34.50
CA ASN A 624 -17.78 -30.56 -33.34
C ASN A 624 -16.51 -31.25 -32.82
N VAL A 625 -16.27 -31.13 -31.52
CA VAL A 625 -15.63 -32.19 -30.71
C VAL A 625 -16.62 -32.56 -29.62
N ALA A 626 -17.09 -33.81 -29.67
CA ALA A 626 -18.07 -34.35 -28.75
C ALA A 626 -17.44 -34.59 -27.36
N GLY A 627 -17.84 -33.78 -26.39
CA GLY A 627 -17.70 -34.04 -24.97
C GLY A 627 -19.02 -33.64 -24.31
N GLY A 628 -19.75 -34.63 -23.77
CA GLY A 628 -21.08 -34.43 -23.19
C GLY A 628 -21.06 -33.38 -22.07
N ARG A 629 -21.90 -32.35 -22.19
CA ARG A 629 -22.21 -31.42 -21.11
C ARG A 629 -23.58 -31.78 -20.54
N THR A 630 -23.61 -32.03 -19.23
CA THR A 630 -24.81 -32.35 -18.47
C THR A 630 -25.71 -31.11 -18.35
N PRO A 631 -27.03 -31.21 -18.58
CA PRO A 631 -27.98 -30.16 -18.24
C PRO A 631 -27.95 -29.90 -16.73
N GLY A 632 -27.71 -28.65 -16.32
CA GLY A 632 -27.60 -28.26 -14.90
C GLY A 632 -26.17 -27.99 -14.39
N ALA A 633 -25.15 -28.00 -15.25
CA ALA A 633 -23.78 -27.68 -14.83
C ALA A 633 -23.64 -26.22 -14.34
N THR A 634 -23.30 -26.06 -13.06
CA THR A 634 -22.97 -24.76 -12.45
C THR A 634 -21.71 -24.17 -13.08
N LYS A 635 -21.70 -22.85 -13.29
CA LYS A 635 -20.55 -22.15 -13.88
C LYS A 635 -19.40 -22.05 -12.87
N GLY A 636 -18.30 -22.75 -13.14
CA GLY A 636 -17.11 -22.80 -12.27
C GLY A 636 -17.31 -23.61 -10.99
N SER A 637 -16.23 -23.82 -10.24
CA SER A 637 -16.24 -24.47 -8.93
C SER A 637 -16.72 -23.55 -7.80
N ALA A 638 -16.68 -22.23 -8.01
CA ALA A 638 -17.24 -21.27 -7.07
C ALA A 638 -17.66 -19.95 -7.76
N ARG A 639 -18.64 -19.27 -7.16
CA ARG A 639 -19.20 -18.00 -7.62
C ARG A 639 -19.29 -17.04 -6.45
N VAL A 640 -18.87 -15.80 -6.66
CA VAL A 640 -18.98 -14.74 -5.67
C VAL A 640 -19.68 -13.54 -6.28
N TRP A 641 -20.65 -12.95 -5.60
CA TRP A 641 -21.30 -11.72 -6.07
C TRP A 641 -21.77 -10.83 -4.94
N ALA A 642 -21.75 -9.52 -5.18
CA ALA A 642 -22.40 -8.51 -4.37
C ALA A 642 -23.77 -8.16 -4.94
N ALA A 643 -24.75 -8.00 -4.06
CA ALA A 643 -26.09 -7.54 -4.40
C ALA A 643 -26.64 -6.58 -3.35
N ARG A 644 -27.57 -5.72 -3.76
CA ARG A 644 -28.25 -4.77 -2.86
C ARG A 644 -29.52 -5.42 -2.31
N GLN A 645 -29.63 -5.47 -0.99
CA GLN A 645 -30.82 -5.89 -0.26
C GLN A 645 -31.93 -4.83 -0.38
N LYS A 646 -33.18 -5.21 -0.04
CA LYS A 646 -34.33 -4.27 -0.05
C LYS A 646 -34.17 -3.09 0.92
N ASN A 647 -33.41 -3.27 2.00
CA ASN A 647 -33.09 -2.23 2.98
C ASN A 647 -31.92 -1.31 2.53
N GLY A 648 -31.42 -1.47 1.31
CA GLY A 648 -30.30 -0.70 0.75
C GLY A 648 -28.91 -1.21 1.13
N LYS A 649 -28.77 -2.12 2.10
CA LYS A 649 -27.49 -2.73 2.49
C LYS A 649 -26.99 -3.74 1.47
N ILE A 650 -25.72 -4.10 1.57
CA ILE A 650 -25.10 -5.06 0.67
C ILE A 650 -25.12 -6.46 1.28
N VAL A 651 -25.35 -7.44 0.42
CA VAL A 651 -25.04 -8.85 0.69
C VAL A 651 -23.99 -9.30 -0.31
N VAL A 652 -22.91 -9.89 0.18
CA VAL A 652 -21.95 -10.64 -0.62
C VAL A 652 -22.20 -12.12 -0.40
N VAL A 653 -22.35 -12.88 -1.46
CA VAL A 653 -22.54 -14.32 -1.41
C VAL A 653 -21.32 -15.01 -1.98
N VAL A 654 -20.73 -15.92 -1.21
CA VAL A 654 -19.70 -16.86 -1.64
C VAL A 654 -20.34 -18.24 -1.71
N SER A 655 -20.53 -18.72 -2.94
CA SER A 655 -21.22 -19.97 -3.25
C SER A 655 -20.24 -20.92 -3.92
N ALA A 656 -19.88 -22.02 -3.26
CA ALA A 656 -18.90 -22.99 -3.77
C ALA A 656 -19.54 -24.36 -4.06
N ALA A 657 -18.90 -25.19 -4.89
CA ALA A 657 -19.38 -26.55 -5.14
C ALA A 657 -19.27 -27.45 -3.90
N ASN A 658 -18.20 -27.27 -3.12
CA ASN A 658 -17.88 -28.03 -1.90
C ASN A 658 -16.88 -27.26 -1.02
N THR A 659 -16.51 -27.84 0.12
CA THR A 659 -15.56 -27.26 1.08
C THR A 659 -14.17 -27.06 0.48
N GLU A 660 -13.71 -27.96 -0.38
CA GLU A 660 -12.41 -27.85 -1.06
C GLU A 660 -12.36 -26.66 -2.02
N ALA A 661 -13.43 -26.45 -2.79
CA ALA A 661 -13.58 -25.29 -3.66
C ALA A 661 -13.64 -23.99 -2.85
N LEU A 662 -14.27 -24.00 -1.66
CA LEU A 662 -14.27 -22.86 -0.75
C LEU A 662 -12.87 -22.56 -0.21
N GLN A 663 -12.13 -23.60 0.20
CA GLN A 663 -10.76 -23.49 0.69
C GLN A 663 -9.82 -22.89 -0.37
N ALA A 664 -10.02 -23.24 -1.64
CA ALA A 664 -9.26 -22.68 -2.76
C ALA A 664 -9.42 -21.16 -2.93
N LEU A 665 -10.46 -20.55 -2.33
CA LEU A 665 -10.73 -19.10 -2.38
C LEU A 665 -10.04 -18.29 -1.29
N ILE A 666 -9.57 -18.92 -0.21
CA ILE A 666 -9.03 -18.23 1.00
C ILE A 666 -7.94 -17.24 0.64
N ARG A 667 -7.02 -17.63 -0.25
CA ARG A 667 -5.93 -16.78 -0.69
C ARG A 667 -6.32 -15.78 -1.79
N PRO A 668 -6.98 -16.19 -2.90
CA PRO A 668 -7.22 -15.26 -4.00
C PRO A 668 -8.38 -14.28 -3.79
N LEU A 669 -9.47 -14.65 -3.11
CA LEU A 669 -10.69 -13.83 -3.04
C LEU A 669 -10.49 -12.44 -2.38
N PRO A 670 -9.71 -12.29 -1.29
CA PRO A 670 -9.48 -10.99 -0.65
C PRO A 670 -8.91 -9.91 -1.59
N HIS A 671 -8.29 -10.29 -2.70
CA HIS A 671 -7.73 -9.34 -3.67
C HIS A 671 -8.76 -8.74 -4.65
N TYR A 672 -10.03 -9.17 -4.59
CA TYR A 672 -11.06 -8.79 -5.57
C TYR A 672 -12.18 -7.90 -5.00
N GLY A 673 -11.90 -7.14 -3.94
CA GLY A 673 -12.90 -6.24 -3.34
C GLY A 673 -13.55 -5.26 -4.32
N LYS A 674 -12.81 -4.82 -5.33
CA LYS A 674 -13.34 -3.90 -6.36
C LYS A 674 -14.30 -4.52 -7.37
N GLU A 675 -14.45 -5.83 -7.37
CA GLU A 675 -15.34 -6.53 -8.30
C GLU A 675 -16.75 -6.60 -7.71
N SER A 676 -17.76 -6.64 -8.58
CA SER A 676 -19.13 -6.94 -8.19
C SER A 676 -19.41 -8.45 -8.24
N TYR A 677 -18.74 -9.17 -9.12
CA TYR A 677 -18.88 -10.62 -9.25
C TYR A 677 -17.61 -11.28 -9.76
N LEU A 678 -17.45 -12.56 -9.39
CA LEU A 678 -16.34 -13.43 -9.76
C LEU A 678 -16.85 -14.85 -9.99
N VAL A 679 -16.21 -15.55 -10.92
CA VAL A 679 -16.33 -17.00 -11.08
C VAL A 679 -14.93 -17.60 -11.02
N PHE A 680 -14.81 -18.63 -10.19
CA PHE A 680 -13.57 -19.36 -9.97
C PHE A 680 -13.67 -20.78 -10.52
N GLU A 681 -12.57 -21.25 -11.10
CA GLU A 681 -12.26 -22.66 -11.29
C GLU A 681 -11.09 -22.99 -10.37
N ASN A 682 -11.38 -23.70 -9.28
CA ASN A 682 -10.51 -23.84 -8.12
C ASN A 682 -10.06 -22.48 -7.58
N SER A 683 -8.76 -22.18 -7.62
CA SER A 683 -8.19 -20.90 -7.17
C SER A 683 -8.06 -19.86 -8.29
N LYS A 684 -8.40 -20.21 -9.54
CA LYS A 684 -8.22 -19.34 -10.71
C LYS A 684 -9.52 -18.62 -11.06
N VAL A 685 -9.47 -17.30 -11.16
CA VAL A 685 -10.58 -16.51 -11.71
C VAL A 685 -10.72 -16.77 -13.20
N ILE A 686 -11.90 -17.21 -13.63
CA ILE A 686 -12.25 -17.44 -15.05
C ILE A 686 -13.19 -16.36 -15.59
N GLU A 687 -13.88 -15.64 -14.72
CA GLU A 687 -14.73 -14.50 -15.07
C GLU A 687 -14.81 -13.51 -13.91
N ARG A 688 -14.90 -12.22 -14.21
CA ARG A 688 -15.12 -11.16 -13.22
C ARG A 688 -15.74 -9.93 -13.87
N GLY A 689 -16.34 -9.07 -13.06
CA GLY A 689 -16.70 -7.74 -13.50
C GLY A 689 -17.38 -6.89 -12.43
N VAL A 690 -17.71 -5.67 -12.83
CA VAL A 690 -18.42 -4.68 -12.02
C VAL A 690 -19.81 -4.46 -12.63
N TRP A 691 -20.85 -4.40 -11.79
CA TRP A 691 -22.20 -4.11 -12.27
C TRP A 691 -22.27 -2.70 -12.87
N PRO A 692 -23.11 -2.48 -13.90
CA PRO A 692 -23.33 -1.14 -14.42
C PRO A 692 -23.81 -0.19 -13.32
N ALA A 693 -23.24 1.02 -13.31
CA ALA A 693 -23.70 2.14 -12.52
C ALA A 693 -23.55 3.41 -13.36
N GLU A 694 -24.57 4.24 -13.37
CA GLU A 694 -24.57 5.48 -14.14
C GLU A 694 -24.15 6.66 -13.27
N GLY A 695 -23.46 7.61 -13.88
CA GLY A 695 -23.18 8.90 -13.27
C GLY A 695 -24.48 9.65 -13.03
N LYS A 696 -24.59 10.38 -11.90
CA LYS A 696 -25.77 11.20 -11.66
C LYS A 696 -25.78 12.40 -12.63
N VAL A 697 -26.85 12.51 -13.41
CA VAL A 697 -27.12 13.62 -14.32
C VAL A 697 -28.41 14.29 -13.90
N TRP A 698 -28.41 15.62 -13.81
CA TRP A 698 -29.59 16.39 -13.44
C TRP A 698 -30.20 16.99 -14.70
N ASN A 699 -31.49 16.75 -14.92
CA ASN A 699 -32.20 17.31 -16.07
C ASN A 699 -32.74 18.70 -15.72
N PHE A 700 -32.57 19.65 -16.64
CA PHE A 700 -33.32 20.90 -16.56
C PHE A 700 -34.80 20.60 -16.89
N PRO A 701 -35.75 21.23 -16.19
CA PRO A 701 -37.16 21.13 -16.56
C PRO A 701 -37.36 21.55 -18.02
N ALA A 702 -38.27 20.89 -18.73
CA ALA A 702 -38.72 21.39 -20.02
C ALA A 702 -39.30 22.80 -19.80
N ALA A 703 -39.01 23.73 -20.72
CA ALA A 703 -39.67 25.02 -20.70
C ALA A 703 -41.18 24.77 -20.80
N ASP A 704 -41.94 25.20 -19.80
CA ASP A 704 -43.40 25.21 -19.89
C ASP A 704 -43.76 26.00 -21.16
N LYS A 705 -44.41 25.32 -22.10
CA LYS A 705 -44.78 25.87 -23.41
C LYS A 705 -45.86 26.92 -23.31
#